data_AF-H1PZ32-F1
#
_entry.id   AF-H1PZ32-F1
#
_cell.length_a   1.000
_cell.length_b   1.000
_cell.length_c   1.000
_cell.angle_alpha   90.00
_cell.angle_beta   90.00
_cell.angle_gamma   90.00
#
_symmetry.space_group_name_H-M   'P 1'
#
loop_
_entity.id
_entity.type
_entity.pdbx_description
1 polymer ?
#
loop_
_entity_poly.entity_id
_entity_poly.type
_entity_poly.pdbx_seq_one_letter_code
_entity_poly.pdbx_strand_id
1 'polypeptide(L)'
;MNRVRKYKESIIVRDIMEHFNMELVNEGDLDFEINTPSLYQIGYELIGFFDEDGDELNKYLHIFGKKEAIYVDKLSSEKKSEMWNKYFTYNFPALIITGETKVTKEMVEAAKKNNKTILKSPMRTSKTIREMKFFLSKELAEEKMINGYMLLEILGVGVMLTGYEDAKLGVTIELLERGHKLITDNNLIIKRMAENDLEGYNRFDKTIMDSHFFIVNNRDGSKIDVTTQFGIKATRKMKRIDMLVVLEEWDEKKFYDRLGLDEVYEEFLGEKIPKVTVPVRKGRNLAIILETAALNYRLKMMGVNSAEYFMQESKKIIAANRVKQGDSDMNNDKLLPVRKLKNEFNLKVLHGEDKLDSTYVKTTGIHRPSLALSGYVDMYEDEGYTGVQLFSKVEFKYLESLSEEKRIENLKRYLEFHFPIIVLTSDAEMPQYFFDLIKEKDLILCRSPYKKSSQLIANFNGFLETYFTPNLSLHGVFLELYGFGVLLVGKSGIGKSETALELIHRGHRLIADDMVKFVKDVSGDIIGKAAKLPYFMEIRGLGIIDIKTLYGLGAVRINKKLDIIIELKEQERDNYLTSVDYQSTSSEILGNKIPKVILYISSGRNAAAMVEIAVMNLMAIMLGHDPEKLYEEGMKRMTEEERKILEA
;
A
#
# COMPACT_ATOMS: atom_id res chain seq x y z
N MET A 1 -10.82 33.92 -11.69
CA MET A 1 -9.82 34.48 -12.63
C MET A 1 -8.47 34.41 -11.92
N ASN A 2 -7.64 33.44 -12.28
CA ASN A 2 -6.33 33.20 -11.63
C ASN A 2 -5.41 34.38 -11.95
N ARG A 3 -5.03 35.17 -10.95
CA ARG A 3 -4.09 36.29 -11.12
C ARG A 3 -2.70 35.80 -10.73
N VAL A 4 -1.76 35.90 -11.65
CA VAL A 4 -0.32 35.75 -11.37
C VAL A 4 0.17 37.12 -10.89
N ARG A 5 0.89 37.14 -9.76
CA ARG A 5 1.48 38.36 -9.21
C ARG A 5 2.86 38.00 -8.69
N LYS A 6 3.89 38.75 -9.07
CA LYS A 6 5.22 38.56 -8.47
C LYS A 6 5.22 39.11 -7.04
N TYR A 7 5.95 38.45 -6.13
CA TYR A 7 6.12 38.91 -4.74
C TYR A 7 6.75 40.31 -4.71
N LYS A 8 7.82 40.47 -5.49
CA LYS A 8 8.39 41.74 -5.94
C LYS A 8 8.65 41.66 -7.44
N GLU A 9 8.33 42.72 -8.20
CA GLU A 9 8.64 42.77 -9.64
C GLU A 9 10.15 42.87 -9.90
N SER A 10 10.86 43.51 -8.96
CA SER A 10 12.30 43.65 -8.91
C SER A 10 12.78 43.84 -7.47
N ILE A 11 14.06 43.58 -7.22
CA ILE A 11 14.77 43.99 -6.00
C ILE A 11 15.87 44.97 -6.40
N ILE A 12 16.25 45.88 -5.52
CA ILE A 12 17.35 46.82 -5.80
C ILE A 12 18.67 46.30 -5.23
N VAL A 13 19.79 46.74 -5.80
CA VAL A 13 21.14 46.36 -5.34
C VAL A 13 21.36 46.70 -3.86
N ARG A 14 20.78 47.81 -3.39
CA ARG A 14 20.80 48.22 -1.98
C ARG A 14 20.25 47.16 -1.03
N ASP A 15 19.14 46.50 -1.37
CA ASP A 15 18.52 45.46 -0.55
C ASP A 15 19.49 44.28 -0.35
N ILE A 16 20.24 43.92 -1.39
CA ILE A 16 21.26 42.85 -1.34
C ILE A 16 22.43 43.26 -0.45
N MET A 17 22.91 44.50 -0.59
CA MET A 17 24.01 45.04 0.20
C MET A 17 23.67 44.97 1.70
N GLU A 18 22.49 45.44 2.08
CA GLU A 18 22.01 45.45 3.47
C GLU A 18 21.76 44.03 3.99
N HIS A 19 21.07 43.18 3.23
CA HIS A 19 20.73 41.81 3.65
C HIS A 19 21.96 40.95 3.94
N PHE A 20 22.99 41.06 3.10
CA PHE A 20 24.22 40.28 3.23
C PHE A 20 25.35 40.99 3.98
N ASN A 21 25.07 42.20 4.52
CA ASN A 21 26.05 43.04 5.20
C ASN A 21 27.35 43.21 4.37
N MET A 22 27.18 43.58 3.10
CA MET A 22 28.30 43.76 2.17
C MET A 22 28.96 45.12 2.36
N GLU A 23 30.29 45.16 2.21
CA GLU A 23 31.07 46.39 2.23
C GLU A 23 30.97 47.08 0.86
N LEU A 24 30.65 48.38 0.85
CA LEU A 24 30.58 49.18 -0.37
C LEU A 24 32.00 49.60 -0.78
N VAL A 25 32.47 49.08 -1.92
CA VAL A 25 33.80 49.38 -2.47
C VAL A 25 33.74 50.55 -3.45
N ASN A 26 32.69 50.58 -4.27
CA ASN A 26 32.38 51.70 -5.14
C ASN A 26 30.87 51.93 -5.19
N GLU A 27 30.45 53.16 -4.91
CA GLU A 27 29.07 53.60 -5.07
C GLU A 27 28.82 53.92 -6.54
N GLY A 28 27.88 53.19 -7.15
CA GLY A 28 27.33 53.46 -8.48
C GLY A 28 25.82 53.58 -8.37
N ASP A 29 25.08 52.94 -9.28
CA ASP A 29 23.64 52.79 -9.14
C ASP A 29 23.27 51.72 -8.09
N LEU A 30 22.95 52.15 -6.87
CA LEU A 30 22.46 51.28 -5.79
C LEU A 30 20.96 50.94 -5.95
N ASP A 31 20.24 51.71 -6.75
CA ASP A 31 18.82 51.55 -6.98
C ASP A 31 18.53 50.76 -8.27
N PHE A 32 19.58 50.21 -8.89
CA PHE A 32 19.48 49.35 -10.07
C PHE A 32 18.57 48.15 -9.79
N GLU A 33 17.56 47.96 -10.63
CA GLU A 33 16.57 46.89 -10.48
C GLU A 33 17.07 45.54 -11.02
N ILE A 34 16.95 44.52 -10.19
CA ILE A 34 17.25 43.13 -10.51
C ILE A 34 15.93 42.37 -10.60
N ASN A 35 15.65 41.81 -11.76
CA ASN A 35 14.39 41.12 -12.07
C ASN A 35 14.60 39.63 -12.42
N THR A 36 15.84 39.18 -12.54
CA THR A 36 16.22 37.79 -12.82
C THR A 36 17.00 37.19 -11.64
N PRO A 37 16.61 35.99 -11.13
CA PRO A 37 17.30 35.34 -10.02
C PRO A 37 18.58 34.59 -10.45
N SER A 38 19.39 35.23 -11.30
CA SER A 38 20.59 34.65 -11.91
C SER A 38 21.86 35.36 -11.44
N LEU A 39 22.90 34.57 -11.23
CA LEU A 39 24.24 35.04 -10.91
C LEU A 39 25.17 34.61 -12.04
N TYR A 40 26.12 35.48 -12.41
CA TYR A 40 27.14 35.19 -13.40
C TYR A 40 28.53 35.30 -12.76
N GLN A 41 29.34 34.26 -12.83
CA GLN A 41 30.72 34.31 -12.36
C GLN A 41 31.61 34.65 -13.53
N ILE A 42 32.24 35.83 -13.48
CA ILE A 42 33.00 36.35 -14.62
C ILE A 42 34.29 35.56 -14.85
N GLY A 43 34.73 35.49 -16.10
CA GLY A 43 35.94 34.77 -16.45
C GLY A 43 36.36 34.95 -17.91
N TYR A 44 35.43 34.76 -18.84
CA TYR A 44 35.68 34.95 -20.27
C TYR A 44 35.99 36.41 -20.62
N GLU A 45 35.37 37.33 -19.90
CA GLU A 45 35.57 38.78 -20.06
C GLU A 45 37.00 39.17 -19.68
N LEU A 46 37.59 38.46 -18.72
CA LEU A 46 38.95 38.70 -18.25
C LEU A 46 40.00 38.32 -19.30
N ILE A 47 39.66 37.42 -20.23
CA ILE A 47 40.51 37.04 -21.37
C ILE A 47 40.12 37.76 -22.67
N GLY A 48 39.16 38.69 -22.61
CA GLY A 48 38.77 39.54 -23.74
C GLY A 48 37.59 39.05 -24.57
N PHE A 49 36.90 37.98 -24.17
CA PHE A 49 35.68 37.50 -24.82
C PHE A 49 34.45 38.11 -24.16
N PHE A 50 33.61 38.79 -24.93
CA PHE A 50 32.41 39.45 -24.45
C PHE A 50 31.23 39.08 -25.35
N ASP A 51 30.19 38.50 -24.76
CA ASP A 51 28.91 38.27 -25.45
C ASP A 51 28.02 39.50 -25.30
N GLU A 52 28.13 40.42 -26.26
CA GLU A 52 27.54 41.77 -26.15
C GLU A 52 26.00 41.74 -26.06
N ASP A 53 25.39 40.75 -26.71
CA ASP A 53 23.93 40.55 -26.75
C ASP A 53 23.43 39.59 -25.65
N GLY A 54 24.34 39.00 -24.87
CA GLY A 54 24.03 38.00 -23.86
C GLY A 54 23.32 38.58 -22.63
N ASP A 55 22.37 37.82 -22.09
CA ASP A 55 21.71 38.14 -20.82
C ASP A 55 22.69 38.16 -19.64
N GLU A 56 23.76 37.37 -19.72
CA GLU A 56 24.78 37.27 -18.68
C GLU A 56 25.41 38.63 -18.38
N LEU A 57 25.93 39.34 -19.38
CA LEU A 57 26.62 40.63 -19.19
C LEU A 57 25.69 41.82 -18.95
N ASN A 58 24.40 41.68 -19.25
CA ASN A 58 23.47 42.81 -19.27
C ASN A 58 22.38 42.75 -18.21
N LYS A 59 22.14 41.57 -17.59
CA LYS A 59 21.02 41.39 -16.63
C LYS A 59 21.45 40.76 -15.30
N TYR A 60 22.50 39.94 -15.29
CA TYR A 60 22.79 39.11 -14.12
C TYR A 60 23.72 39.80 -13.12
N LEU A 61 23.61 39.44 -11.85
CA LEU A 61 24.55 39.90 -10.83
C LEU A 61 25.89 39.19 -10.99
N HIS A 62 26.98 39.96 -11.02
CA HIS A 62 28.29 39.43 -11.33
C HIS A 62 29.08 39.08 -10.07
N ILE A 63 29.78 37.95 -10.10
CA ILE A 63 30.61 37.45 -9.00
C ILE A 63 32.07 37.44 -9.44
N PHE A 64 32.92 38.09 -8.65
CA PHE A 64 34.37 38.08 -8.81
C PHE A 64 35.02 37.37 -7.61
N GLY A 65 35.68 36.26 -7.88
CA GLY A 65 36.27 35.39 -6.88
C GLY A 65 37.79 35.41 -6.85
N LYS A 66 38.32 34.54 -5.99
CA LYS A 66 39.77 34.41 -5.79
C LYS A 66 40.49 33.93 -7.06
N LYS A 67 39.87 33.06 -7.86
CA LYS A 67 40.51 32.48 -9.06
C LYS A 67 40.69 33.56 -10.13
N GLU A 68 39.66 34.37 -10.32
CA GLU A 68 39.61 35.49 -11.24
C GLU A 68 40.64 36.55 -10.85
N ALA A 69 40.72 36.88 -9.55
CA ALA A 69 41.72 37.81 -9.04
C ALA A 69 43.16 37.34 -9.23
N ILE A 70 43.46 36.06 -9.01
CA ILE A 70 44.80 35.49 -9.28
C ILE A 70 45.19 35.65 -10.75
N TYR A 71 44.24 35.51 -11.66
CA TYR A 71 44.49 35.73 -13.08
C TYR A 71 44.75 37.22 -13.38
N VAL A 72 43.86 38.10 -12.91
CA VAL A 72 43.98 39.55 -13.12
C VAL A 72 45.30 40.08 -12.55
N ASP A 73 45.74 39.61 -11.39
CA ASP A 73 47.00 40.03 -10.76
C ASP A 73 48.24 39.81 -11.64
N LYS A 74 48.21 38.85 -12.56
CA LYS A 74 49.30 38.56 -13.51
C LYS A 74 49.38 39.54 -14.69
N LEU A 75 48.35 40.34 -14.91
CA LEU A 75 48.29 41.30 -16.01
C LEU A 75 49.06 42.59 -15.68
N SER A 76 49.60 43.26 -16.70
CA SER A 76 50.15 44.61 -16.56
C SER A 76 49.03 45.62 -16.24
N SER A 77 49.37 46.74 -15.59
CA SER A 77 48.38 47.78 -15.27
C SER A 77 47.65 48.32 -16.51
N GLU A 78 48.34 48.46 -17.65
CA GLU A 78 47.73 48.84 -18.93
C GLU A 78 46.63 47.87 -19.36
N LYS A 79 46.92 46.55 -19.34
CA LYS A 79 45.95 45.50 -19.70
C LYS A 79 44.78 45.43 -18.71
N LYS A 80 45.05 45.60 -17.41
CA LYS A 80 43.99 45.67 -16.38
C LYS A 80 43.04 46.84 -16.67
N SER A 81 43.59 48.01 -16.95
CA SER A 81 42.80 49.20 -17.26
C SER A 81 41.97 49.02 -18.53
N GLU A 82 42.52 48.49 -19.61
CA GLU A 82 41.79 48.24 -20.86
C GLU A 82 40.61 47.27 -20.64
N MET A 83 40.88 46.13 -19.99
CA MET A 83 39.89 45.10 -19.68
C MET A 83 38.76 45.64 -18.81
N TRP A 84 39.07 46.30 -17.68
CA TRP A 84 38.04 46.82 -16.78
C TRP A 84 37.24 47.97 -17.42
N ASN A 85 37.89 48.84 -18.21
CA ASN A 85 37.20 49.90 -18.92
C ASN A 85 36.17 49.36 -19.91
N LYS A 86 36.48 48.28 -20.63
CA LYS A 86 35.52 47.60 -21.51
C LYS A 86 34.44 46.90 -20.70
N TYR A 87 34.82 46.09 -19.71
CA TYR A 87 33.89 45.31 -18.90
C TYR A 87 32.83 46.15 -18.18
N PHE A 88 33.20 47.28 -17.57
CA PHE A 88 32.22 48.11 -16.86
C PHE A 88 31.28 48.92 -17.78
N THR A 89 31.42 48.83 -19.11
CA THR A 89 30.45 49.44 -20.05
C THR A 89 29.14 48.65 -20.16
N TYR A 90 29.13 47.36 -19.83
CA TYR A 90 27.94 46.51 -19.94
C TYR A 90 26.92 46.77 -18.84
N ASN A 91 25.65 46.41 -19.05
CA ASN A 91 24.55 46.86 -18.21
C ASN A 91 24.26 45.98 -16.96
N PHE A 92 25.19 45.11 -16.54
CA PHE A 92 24.95 44.31 -15.33
C PHE A 92 24.73 45.17 -14.06
N PRO A 93 23.94 44.68 -13.07
CA PRO A 93 23.51 45.46 -11.91
C PRO A 93 24.64 45.85 -10.96
N ALA A 94 25.47 44.88 -10.56
CA ALA A 94 26.58 45.10 -9.64
C ALA A 94 27.65 44.01 -9.77
N LEU A 95 28.89 44.35 -9.41
CA LEU A 95 29.99 43.40 -9.25
C LEU A 95 30.21 43.08 -7.77
N ILE A 96 30.14 41.80 -7.41
CA ILE A 96 30.30 41.32 -6.05
C ILE A 96 31.64 40.60 -5.91
N ILE A 97 32.52 41.20 -5.14
CA ILE A 97 33.83 40.68 -4.79
C ILE A 97 33.69 39.78 -3.57
N THR A 98 34.23 38.57 -3.63
CA THR A 98 34.01 37.57 -2.57
C THR A 98 35.23 37.39 -1.67
N GLY A 99 35.02 37.32 -0.35
CA GLY A 99 36.03 37.03 0.66
C GLY A 99 37.17 38.05 0.71
N GLU A 100 38.40 37.57 0.89
CA GLU A 100 39.61 38.39 0.97
C GLU A 100 40.20 38.74 -0.42
N THR A 101 39.37 38.69 -1.46
CA THR A 101 39.81 39.01 -2.82
C THR A 101 40.26 40.47 -2.89
N LYS A 102 41.46 40.70 -3.44
CA LYS A 102 42.02 42.05 -3.56
C LYS A 102 41.28 42.85 -4.62
N VAL A 103 41.03 44.12 -4.30
CA VAL A 103 40.47 45.10 -5.23
C VAL A 103 41.63 45.89 -5.82
N THR A 104 41.71 45.96 -7.15
CA THR A 104 42.75 46.72 -7.86
C THR A 104 42.32 48.18 -8.07
N LYS A 105 43.27 49.11 -8.19
CA LYS A 105 42.96 50.53 -8.39
C LYS A 105 42.26 50.75 -9.73
N GLU A 106 42.75 50.06 -10.76
CA GLU A 106 42.24 50.10 -12.13
C GLU A 106 40.76 49.68 -12.20
N MET A 107 40.36 48.68 -11.41
CA MET A 107 38.97 48.25 -11.29
C MET A 107 38.07 49.34 -10.70
N VAL A 108 38.51 49.99 -9.62
CA VAL A 108 37.72 51.04 -8.95
C VAL A 108 37.60 52.27 -9.84
N GLU A 109 38.68 52.67 -10.52
CA GLU A 109 38.67 53.79 -11.47
C GLU A 109 37.71 53.55 -12.64
N ALA A 110 37.74 52.36 -13.23
CA ALA A 110 36.84 51.99 -14.32
C ALA A 110 35.37 51.92 -13.87
N ALA A 111 35.10 51.42 -12.67
CA ALA A 111 33.75 51.38 -12.12
C ALA A 111 33.19 52.78 -11.83
N LYS A 112 34.00 53.69 -11.26
CA LYS A 112 33.64 55.11 -11.07
C LYS A 112 33.29 55.78 -12.38
N LYS A 113 34.11 55.55 -13.42
CA LYS A 113 33.89 56.13 -14.75
C LYS A 113 32.55 55.72 -15.37
N ASN A 114 32.09 54.50 -15.09
CA ASN A 114 30.86 53.93 -15.67
C ASN A 114 29.67 53.89 -14.70
N ASN A 115 29.75 54.57 -13.54
CA ASN A 115 28.71 54.55 -12.50
C ASN A 115 28.29 53.14 -12.04
N LYS A 116 29.26 52.22 -11.88
CA LYS A 116 29.01 50.81 -11.54
C LYS A 116 29.21 50.50 -10.07
N THR A 117 28.25 49.82 -9.47
CA THR A 117 28.30 49.41 -8.07
C THR A 117 29.26 48.23 -7.88
N ILE A 118 30.20 48.37 -6.93
CA ILE A 118 31.06 47.28 -6.46
C ILE A 118 30.78 47.03 -4.99
N LEU A 119 30.38 45.80 -4.67
CA LEU A 119 30.16 45.32 -3.32
C LEU A 119 31.20 44.26 -2.95
N LYS A 120 31.53 44.15 -1.68
CA LYS A 120 32.41 43.10 -1.17
C LYS A 120 31.70 42.28 -0.10
N SER A 121 31.53 40.99 -0.41
CA SER A 121 30.91 40.02 0.48
C SER A 121 31.95 39.48 1.48
N PRO A 122 31.62 39.40 2.78
CA PRO A 122 32.51 38.79 3.79
C PRO A 122 32.64 37.27 3.62
N MET A 123 31.82 36.65 2.76
CA MET A 123 31.77 35.21 2.55
C MET A 123 32.69 34.76 1.41
N ARG A 124 33.16 33.51 1.48
CA ARG A 124 33.87 32.86 0.37
C ARG A 124 32.92 32.63 -0.82
N THR A 125 33.47 32.59 -2.04
CA THR A 125 32.74 32.52 -3.32
C THR A 125 31.61 31.48 -3.34
N SER A 126 31.87 30.24 -2.96
CA SER A 126 30.85 29.17 -2.98
C SER A 126 29.70 29.42 -2.02
N LYS A 127 29.97 30.03 -0.86
CA LYS A 127 28.94 30.43 0.10
C LYS A 127 28.15 31.62 -0.43
N THR A 128 28.82 32.65 -0.94
CA THR A 128 28.15 33.81 -1.55
C THR A 128 27.18 33.39 -2.65
N ILE A 129 27.63 32.58 -3.61
CA ILE A 129 26.78 32.11 -4.73
C ILE A 129 25.57 31.36 -4.20
N ARG A 130 25.74 30.43 -3.25
CA ARG A 130 24.63 29.63 -2.71
C ARG A 130 23.61 30.49 -1.97
N GLU A 131 24.04 31.31 -1.02
CA GLU A 131 23.15 32.13 -0.19
C GLU A 131 22.43 33.19 -1.05
N MET A 132 23.15 33.81 -2.00
CA MET A 132 22.55 34.78 -2.92
C MET A 132 21.56 34.14 -3.87
N LYS A 133 21.89 32.99 -4.48
CA LYS A 133 20.96 32.29 -5.37
C LYS A 133 19.67 31.92 -4.63
N PHE A 134 19.78 31.47 -3.39
CA PHE A 134 18.62 31.19 -2.53
C PHE A 134 17.80 32.46 -2.24
N PHE A 135 18.44 33.56 -1.84
CA PHE A 135 17.77 34.84 -1.59
C PHE A 135 17.05 35.38 -2.83
N LEU A 136 17.75 35.45 -3.97
CA LEU A 136 17.19 35.92 -5.24
C LEU A 136 16.02 35.06 -5.69
N SER A 137 16.17 33.72 -5.62
CA SER A 137 15.09 32.80 -5.99
C SER A 137 13.86 32.99 -5.10
N LYS A 138 14.06 33.30 -3.81
CA LYS A 138 12.96 33.52 -2.87
C LYS A 138 12.26 34.88 -3.06
N GLU A 139 13.02 35.96 -3.26
CA GLU A 139 12.47 37.32 -3.37
C GLU A 139 11.82 37.58 -4.74
N LEU A 140 12.39 37.01 -5.82
CA LEU A 140 11.91 37.19 -7.21
C LEU A 140 10.98 36.05 -7.67
N ALA A 141 10.64 35.11 -6.79
CA ALA A 141 9.77 33.99 -7.11
C ALA A 141 8.39 34.45 -7.58
N GLU A 142 7.89 33.77 -8.61
CA GLU A 142 6.54 33.98 -9.12
C GLU A 142 5.51 33.36 -8.17
N GLU A 143 4.51 34.16 -7.80
CA GLU A 143 3.38 33.70 -6.99
C GLU A 143 2.11 33.68 -7.84
N LYS A 144 1.32 32.63 -7.65
CA LYS A 144 0.01 32.50 -8.29
C LYS A 144 -1.03 32.21 -7.25
N MET A 145 -2.08 33.02 -7.26
CA MET A 145 -3.27 32.74 -6.48
C MET A 145 -4.10 31.68 -7.18
N ILE A 146 -4.49 30.66 -6.42
CA ILE A 146 -5.36 29.59 -6.89
C ILE A 146 -6.54 29.46 -5.94
N ASN A 147 -7.73 29.66 -6.50
CA ASN A 147 -8.99 29.55 -5.75
C ASN A 147 -9.56 28.14 -5.88
N GLY A 148 -10.29 27.69 -4.85
CA GLY A 148 -11.00 26.40 -4.85
C GLY A 148 -10.14 25.20 -4.44
N TYR A 149 -8.91 25.45 -4.00
CA TYR A 149 -7.98 24.45 -3.49
C TYR A 149 -7.69 24.73 -2.02
N MET A 150 -7.71 23.69 -1.21
CA MET A 150 -7.18 23.70 0.16
C MET A 150 -5.83 23.00 0.18
N LEU A 151 -4.97 23.35 1.14
CA LEU A 151 -3.69 22.67 1.32
C LEU A 151 -3.58 22.16 2.76
N LEU A 152 -3.29 20.86 2.87
CA LEU A 152 -3.09 20.16 4.14
C LEU A 152 -1.74 19.45 4.16
N GLU A 153 -1.18 19.27 5.35
CA GLU A 153 -0.10 18.32 5.61
C GLU A 153 -0.69 17.03 6.16
N ILE A 154 -0.72 15.98 5.33
CA ILE A 154 -1.20 14.64 5.69
C ILE A 154 0.00 13.70 5.78
N LEU A 155 0.30 13.18 6.98
CA LEU A 155 1.45 12.29 7.22
C LEU A 155 2.79 12.84 6.68
N GLY A 156 2.94 14.16 6.72
CA GLY A 156 4.13 14.88 6.24
C GLY A 156 4.12 15.24 4.76
N VAL A 157 3.13 14.80 3.99
CA VAL A 157 2.94 15.10 2.56
C VAL A 157 2.06 16.33 2.41
N GLY A 158 2.45 17.29 1.57
CA GLY A 158 1.59 18.43 1.21
C GLY A 158 0.56 18.04 0.18
N VAL A 159 -0.68 17.85 0.63
CA VAL A 159 -1.82 17.44 -0.19
C VAL A 159 -2.67 18.64 -0.52
N MET A 160 -2.69 19.00 -1.81
CA MET A 160 -3.58 20.01 -2.35
C MET A 160 -4.92 19.35 -2.68
N LEU A 161 -6.01 19.80 -2.08
CA LEU A 161 -7.34 19.18 -2.15
C LEU A 161 -8.34 20.09 -2.87
N THR A 162 -9.03 19.57 -3.89
CA THR A 162 -10.07 20.30 -4.65
C THR A 162 -11.25 19.39 -5.02
N GLY A 163 -12.27 19.95 -5.69
CA GLY A 163 -13.46 19.23 -6.14
C GLY A 163 -14.68 19.40 -5.23
N TYR A 164 -15.45 18.32 -5.01
CA TYR A 164 -16.76 18.35 -4.34
C TYR A 164 -16.72 19.03 -2.95
N GLU A 165 -17.35 20.21 -2.87
CA GLU A 165 -17.22 21.15 -1.72
C GLU A 165 -17.66 20.56 -0.38
N ASP A 166 -18.78 19.82 -0.37
CA ASP A 166 -19.33 19.28 0.87
C ASP A 166 -18.42 18.21 1.49
N ALA A 167 -17.79 17.40 0.63
CA ALA A 167 -16.83 16.39 1.05
C ALA A 167 -15.51 17.00 1.51
N LYS A 168 -15.06 18.08 0.85
CA LYS A 168 -13.83 18.80 1.21
C LYS A 168 -13.84 19.28 2.66
N LEU A 169 -14.93 19.92 3.09
CA LEU A 169 -15.05 20.43 4.46
C LEU A 169 -15.04 19.27 5.48
N GLY A 170 -15.91 18.28 5.28
CA GLY A 170 -16.04 17.15 6.20
C GLY A 170 -14.74 16.36 6.35
N VAL A 171 -14.07 16.05 5.23
CA VAL A 171 -12.81 15.31 5.28
C VAL A 171 -11.67 16.11 5.91
N THR A 172 -11.66 17.43 5.73
CA THR A 172 -10.66 18.30 6.37
C THR A 172 -10.81 18.27 7.87
N ILE A 173 -12.04 18.38 8.38
CA ILE A 173 -12.31 18.31 9.82
C ILE A 173 -11.86 16.96 10.39
N GLU A 174 -12.22 15.85 9.75
CA GLU A 174 -11.82 14.52 10.21
C GLU A 174 -10.28 14.34 10.19
N LEU A 175 -9.59 14.86 9.18
CA LEU A 175 -8.13 14.84 9.13
C LEU A 175 -7.50 15.68 10.25
N LEU A 176 -8.09 16.82 10.60
CA LEU A 176 -7.63 17.64 11.72
C LEU A 176 -7.80 16.92 13.06
N GLU A 177 -8.93 16.23 13.27
CA GLU A 177 -9.16 15.38 14.47
C GLU A 177 -8.11 14.26 14.59
N ARG A 178 -7.67 13.72 13.46
CA ARG A 178 -6.59 12.71 13.37
C ARG A 178 -5.18 13.29 13.57
N GLY A 179 -5.06 14.61 13.72
CA GLY A 179 -3.79 15.30 14.01
C GLY A 179 -3.02 15.79 12.77
N HIS A 180 -3.64 15.81 11.60
CA HIS A 180 -3.08 16.46 10.41
C HIS A 180 -3.18 17.98 10.52
N LYS A 181 -2.53 18.69 9.60
CA LYS A 181 -2.41 20.16 9.70
C LYS A 181 -3.01 20.87 8.52
N LEU A 182 -3.76 21.94 8.78
CA LEU A 182 -4.22 22.87 7.76
C LEU A 182 -3.14 23.91 7.46
N ILE A 183 -2.89 24.15 6.18
CA ILE A 183 -2.09 25.30 5.73
C ILE A 183 -3.00 26.42 5.28
N THR A 184 -3.95 26.11 4.42
CA THR A 184 -4.92 27.09 3.95
C THR A 184 -6.20 26.42 3.48
N ASP A 185 -7.29 27.14 3.65
CA ASP A 185 -8.57 26.89 2.99
C ASP A 185 -8.49 27.37 1.52
N ASN A 186 -9.60 27.83 0.95
CA ASN A 186 -9.74 28.27 -0.44
C ASN A 186 -8.87 29.49 -0.85
N ASN A 187 -7.98 29.98 0.01
CA ASN A 187 -7.10 31.14 -0.20
C ASN A 187 -5.63 30.77 -0.47
N LEU A 188 -5.39 29.74 -1.28
CA LEU A 188 -4.05 29.24 -1.58
C LEU A 188 -3.25 30.18 -2.48
N ILE A 189 -2.06 30.56 -2.03
CA ILE A 189 -0.99 31.09 -2.89
C ILE A 189 0.04 29.98 -3.08
N ILE A 190 0.44 29.77 -4.34
CA ILE A 190 1.56 28.92 -4.69
C ILE A 190 2.76 29.76 -5.12
N LYS A 191 3.94 29.33 -4.71
CA LYS A 191 5.21 29.98 -4.97
C LYS A 191 6.25 28.97 -5.45
N ARG A 192 6.96 29.29 -6.52
CA ARG A 192 8.08 28.49 -7.01
C ARG A 192 9.34 28.86 -6.23
N MET A 193 9.88 27.94 -5.43
CA MET A 193 11.05 28.21 -4.56
C MET A 193 12.39 27.86 -5.23
N ALA A 194 12.39 26.87 -6.13
CA ALA A 194 13.56 26.38 -6.87
C ALA A 194 13.12 25.71 -8.19
N GLU A 195 14.06 25.17 -8.96
CA GLU A 195 13.75 24.22 -10.05
C GLU A 195 13.03 23.01 -9.44
N ASN A 196 11.79 22.75 -9.87
CA ASN A 196 10.98 21.59 -9.45
C ASN A 196 10.35 21.61 -8.05
N ASP A 197 10.28 22.76 -7.37
CA ASP A 197 9.63 22.86 -6.05
C ASP A 197 8.58 23.97 -5.99
N LEU A 198 7.34 23.56 -5.68
CA LEU A 198 6.23 24.45 -5.34
C LEU A 198 5.96 24.43 -3.84
N GLU A 199 5.84 25.61 -3.25
CA GLU A 199 5.39 25.81 -1.87
C GLU A 199 4.04 26.51 -1.86
N GLY A 200 3.15 26.07 -0.99
CA GLY A 200 1.84 26.69 -0.78
C GLY A 200 1.71 27.30 0.62
N TYR A 201 1.05 28.43 0.70
CA TYR A 201 0.72 29.12 1.95
C TYR A 201 -0.58 29.92 1.83
N ASN A 202 -1.10 30.37 2.98
CA ASN A 202 -2.32 31.17 3.02
C ASN A 202 -2.06 32.61 2.56
N ARG A 203 -2.97 33.18 1.77
CA ARG A 203 -2.90 34.56 1.27
C ARG A 203 -2.65 35.62 2.36
N PHE A 204 -3.30 35.48 3.50
CA PHE A 204 -3.19 36.47 4.57
C PHE A 204 -1.87 36.25 5.31
N ASP A 205 -1.04 37.29 5.39
CA ASP A 205 0.22 37.22 6.14
C ASP A 205 -0.09 37.03 7.63
N LYS A 206 0.14 35.81 8.10
CA LYS A 206 -0.12 35.35 9.47
C LYS A 206 1.12 35.46 10.36
N THR A 207 2.00 36.42 10.09
CA THR A 207 3.17 36.73 10.95
C THR A 207 2.84 37.65 12.13
N ILE A 208 1.67 38.29 12.13
CA ILE A 208 1.17 39.16 13.20
C ILE A 208 0.48 38.32 14.30
N MET A 209 0.53 38.80 15.55
CA MET A 209 0.11 38.12 16.79
C MET A 209 -1.34 37.59 16.85
N ASP A 210 -2.23 37.94 15.90
CA ASP A 210 -3.63 37.43 15.79
C ASP A 210 -3.83 36.45 14.60
N SER A 211 -2.91 35.51 14.42
CA SER A 211 -2.84 34.62 13.24
C SER A 211 -3.68 33.34 13.35
N HIS A 212 -4.99 33.48 13.56
CA HIS A 212 -5.89 32.33 13.54
C HIS A 212 -6.04 31.72 12.14
N PHE A 213 -6.25 30.40 12.10
CA PHE A 213 -6.57 29.65 10.88
C PHE A 213 -8.06 29.39 10.85
N PHE A 214 -8.68 29.72 9.73
CA PHE A 214 -10.10 29.55 9.54
C PHE A 214 -10.37 28.65 8.34
N ILE A 215 -11.42 27.85 8.45
CA ILE A 215 -12.07 27.21 7.30
C ILE A 215 -13.40 27.92 7.11
N VAL A 216 -13.62 28.45 5.91
CA VAL A 216 -14.90 29.05 5.53
C VAL A 216 -15.83 27.97 5.02
N ASN A 217 -17.01 27.85 5.62
CA ASN A 217 -18.08 27.03 5.09
C ASN A 217 -18.73 27.76 3.92
N ASN A 218 -18.62 27.20 2.71
CA ASN A 218 -19.13 27.82 1.49
C ASN A 218 -20.67 27.85 1.42
N ARG A 219 -21.39 27.07 2.25
CA ARG A 219 -22.86 27.03 2.24
C ARG A 219 -23.50 28.20 2.97
N ASP A 220 -22.99 28.54 4.15
CA ASP A 220 -23.59 29.55 5.06
C ASP A 220 -22.64 30.70 5.40
N GLY A 221 -21.39 30.67 4.92
CA GLY A 221 -20.37 31.67 5.20
C GLY A 221 -19.80 31.61 6.62
N SER A 222 -20.20 30.63 7.42
CA SER A 222 -19.66 30.44 8.77
C SER A 222 -18.16 30.14 8.73
N LYS A 223 -17.45 30.55 9.77
CA LYS A 223 -15.99 30.36 9.89
C LYS A 223 -15.69 29.45 11.06
N ILE A 224 -14.99 28.37 10.77
CA ILE A 224 -14.49 27.42 11.77
C ILE A 224 -13.08 27.86 12.14
N ASP A 225 -12.87 28.27 13.39
CA ASP A 225 -11.55 28.64 13.91
C ASP A 225 -10.74 27.39 14.27
N VAL A 226 -9.88 26.97 13.35
CA VAL A 226 -9.05 25.77 13.50
C VAL A 226 -8.02 25.94 14.62
N THR A 227 -7.46 27.14 14.78
CA THR A 227 -6.44 27.39 15.79
C THR A 227 -7.02 27.22 17.19
N THR A 228 -8.22 27.77 17.43
CA THR A 228 -8.89 27.65 18.74
C THR A 228 -9.45 26.25 18.97
N GLN A 229 -10.08 25.65 17.96
CA GLN A 229 -10.84 24.40 18.14
C GLN A 229 -9.95 23.14 18.14
N PHE A 230 -8.90 23.11 17.32
CA PHE A 230 -8.00 21.94 17.18
C PHE A 230 -6.58 22.21 17.71
N GLY A 231 -6.29 23.46 18.06
CA GLY A 231 -5.02 23.91 18.64
C GLY A 231 -3.96 24.28 17.59
N ILE A 232 -2.94 25.01 18.02
CA ILE A 232 -1.81 25.45 17.17
C ILE A 232 -1.14 24.29 16.42
N LYS A 233 -1.10 23.08 17.02
CA LYS A 233 -0.54 21.87 16.39
C LYS A 233 -1.21 21.47 15.08
N ALA A 234 -2.49 21.84 14.90
CA ALA A 234 -3.33 21.52 13.76
C ALA A 234 -3.16 22.52 12.59
N THR A 235 -2.22 23.47 12.72
CA THR A 235 -1.99 24.52 11.73
C THR A 235 -0.52 24.58 11.31
N ARG A 236 -0.26 25.02 10.09
CA ARG A 236 1.08 25.22 9.56
C ARG A 236 1.08 26.39 8.57
N LYS A 237 2.10 27.24 8.61
CA LYS A 237 2.11 28.47 7.79
C LYS A 237 2.31 28.21 6.31
N MET A 238 3.18 27.27 5.97
CA MET A 238 3.57 26.94 4.60
C MET A 238 3.93 25.46 4.49
N LYS A 239 3.75 24.89 3.30
CA LYS A 239 4.11 23.51 3.01
C LYS A 239 4.38 23.32 1.52
N ARG A 240 5.43 22.57 1.19
CA ARG A 240 5.69 22.07 -0.16
C ARG A 240 4.46 21.31 -0.69
N ILE A 241 4.07 21.55 -1.93
CA ILE A 241 2.97 20.84 -2.58
C ILE A 241 3.54 19.59 -3.23
N ASP A 242 3.13 18.42 -2.75
CA ASP A 242 3.64 17.13 -3.17
C ASP A 242 2.65 16.39 -4.11
N MET A 243 1.35 16.52 -3.86
CA MET A 243 0.32 15.87 -4.67
C MET A 243 -1.00 16.64 -4.69
N LEU A 244 -1.78 16.46 -5.74
CA LEU A 244 -3.13 16.96 -5.92
C LEU A 244 -4.13 15.82 -5.74
N VAL A 245 -5.12 16.00 -4.88
CA VAL A 245 -6.29 15.14 -4.77
C VAL A 245 -7.54 15.88 -5.22
N VAL A 246 -8.25 15.28 -6.17
CA VAL A 246 -9.54 15.79 -6.67
C VAL A 246 -10.65 14.89 -6.15
N LEU A 247 -11.53 15.45 -5.32
CA LEU A 247 -12.75 14.78 -4.87
C LEU A 247 -13.84 14.94 -5.92
N GLU A 248 -14.38 13.85 -6.42
CA GLU A 248 -15.47 13.88 -7.39
C GLU A 248 -16.71 13.20 -6.82
N GLU A 249 -17.90 13.70 -7.13
CA GLU A 249 -19.12 12.95 -6.89
C GLU A 249 -19.07 11.63 -7.67
N TRP A 250 -19.56 10.57 -7.04
CA TRP A 250 -19.60 9.26 -7.68
C TRP A 250 -20.54 9.25 -8.89
N ASP A 251 -19.98 8.85 -10.03
CA ASP A 251 -20.71 8.58 -11.25
C ASP A 251 -20.52 7.10 -11.67
N GLU A 252 -21.63 6.37 -11.78
CA GLU A 252 -21.62 4.96 -12.22
C GLU A 252 -21.12 4.78 -13.66
N LYS A 253 -21.27 5.80 -14.51
CA LYS A 253 -20.88 5.75 -15.92
C LYS A 253 -19.40 6.07 -16.13
N LYS A 254 -18.74 6.68 -15.14
CA LYS A 254 -17.34 7.08 -15.24
C LYS A 254 -16.41 5.91 -14.90
N PHE A 255 -15.48 5.61 -15.81
CA PHE A 255 -14.44 4.62 -15.54
C PHE A 255 -13.32 5.25 -14.71
N TYR A 256 -13.22 4.86 -13.45
CA TYR A 256 -12.08 5.19 -12.59
C TYR A 256 -10.99 4.13 -12.81
N ASP A 257 -9.73 4.54 -12.93
CA ASP A 257 -8.61 3.60 -12.99
C ASP A 257 -8.60 2.75 -11.70
N ARG A 258 -8.62 1.43 -11.91
CA ARG A 258 -8.66 0.41 -10.86
C ARG A 258 -7.29 -0.16 -10.53
N LEU A 259 -6.35 -0.04 -11.47
CA LEU A 259 -5.02 -0.60 -11.30
C LEU A 259 -4.07 0.44 -10.68
N GLY A 260 -4.21 1.72 -11.03
CA GLY A 260 -3.32 2.78 -10.58
C GLY A 260 -1.96 2.74 -11.28
N LEU A 261 -1.95 2.27 -12.53
CA LEU A 261 -0.73 2.13 -13.34
C LEU A 261 -0.36 3.44 -14.03
N ASP A 262 -1.36 4.19 -14.48
CA ASP A 262 -1.14 5.44 -15.19
C ASP A 262 -0.97 6.58 -14.18
N GLU A 263 0.17 7.27 -14.27
CA GLU A 263 0.42 8.44 -13.44
C GLU A 263 -0.12 9.69 -14.13
N VAL A 264 -1.17 10.25 -13.55
CA VAL A 264 -1.76 11.50 -14.01
C VAL A 264 -1.08 12.66 -13.31
N TYR A 265 -0.76 13.71 -14.05
CA TYR A 265 -0.14 14.93 -13.54
C TYR A 265 -0.97 16.14 -13.92
N GLU A 266 -0.91 17.19 -13.10
CA GLU A 266 -1.48 18.50 -13.39
C GLU A 266 -0.43 19.59 -13.20
N GLU A 267 -0.40 20.56 -14.11
CA GLU A 267 0.66 21.56 -14.15
C GLU A 267 0.29 22.82 -13.38
N PHE A 268 1.17 23.24 -12.45
CA PHE A 268 1.05 24.45 -11.66
C PHE A 268 2.35 25.25 -11.74
N LEU A 269 2.30 26.50 -12.22
CA LEU A 269 3.49 27.36 -12.40
C LEU A 269 4.65 26.66 -13.16
N GLY A 270 4.33 25.83 -14.17
CA GLY A 270 5.33 25.06 -14.94
C GLY A 270 5.78 23.75 -14.30
N GLU A 271 5.30 23.40 -13.10
CA GLU A 271 5.63 22.15 -12.41
C GLU A 271 4.52 21.12 -12.49
N LYS A 272 4.89 19.86 -12.72
CA LYS A 272 3.95 18.73 -12.81
C LYS A 272 3.73 18.13 -11.43
N ILE A 273 2.52 18.30 -10.89
CA ILE A 273 2.11 17.72 -9.61
C ILE A 273 1.32 16.43 -9.85
N PRO A 274 1.70 15.29 -9.23
CA PRO A 274 0.94 14.05 -9.29
C PRO A 274 -0.51 14.25 -8.84
N LYS A 275 -1.45 13.74 -9.63
CA LYS A 275 -2.89 13.91 -9.45
C LYS A 275 -3.57 12.58 -9.18
N VAL A 276 -4.42 12.56 -8.15
CA VAL A 276 -5.25 11.41 -7.78
C VAL A 276 -6.70 11.86 -7.71
N THR A 277 -7.59 11.13 -8.38
CA THR A 277 -9.04 11.41 -8.33
C THR A 277 -9.74 10.39 -7.45
N VAL A 278 -10.36 10.89 -6.37
CA VAL A 278 -11.03 10.05 -5.37
C VAL A 278 -12.54 10.25 -5.46
N PRO A 279 -13.31 9.21 -5.83
CA PRO A 279 -14.77 9.32 -5.84
C PRO A 279 -15.36 9.36 -4.42
N VAL A 280 -16.31 10.25 -4.21
CA VAL A 280 -17.05 10.44 -2.96
C VAL A 280 -18.33 9.64 -2.98
N ARG A 281 -18.52 8.76 -1.98
CA ARG A 281 -19.70 7.90 -1.81
C ARG A 281 -20.14 7.86 -0.36
N LYS A 282 -21.43 7.59 -0.13
CA LYS A 282 -21.98 7.38 1.22
C LYS A 282 -21.27 6.18 1.88
N GLY A 283 -20.94 6.31 3.17
CA GLY A 283 -20.25 5.27 3.95
C GLY A 283 -18.74 5.17 3.70
N ARG A 284 -18.17 5.96 2.79
CA ARG A 284 -16.73 5.99 2.49
C ARG A 284 -16.01 6.95 3.42
N ASN A 285 -15.08 6.44 4.23
CA ASN A 285 -14.20 7.29 5.04
C ASN A 285 -13.10 7.90 4.16
N LEU A 286 -13.31 9.15 3.72
CA LEU A 286 -12.37 9.85 2.83
C LEU A 286 -11.05 10.20 3.52
N ALA A 287 -11.05 10.42 4.83
CA ALA A 287 -9.82 10.77 5.56
C ALA A 287 -8.82 9.61 5.49
N ILE A 288 -9.28 8.39 5.75
CA ILE A 288 -8.48 7.16 5.62
C ILE A 288 -7.93 7.01 4.20
N ILE A 289 -8.74 7.29 3.18
CA ILE A 289 -8.31 7.18 1.78
C ILE A 289 -7.24 8.21 1.45
N LEU A 290 -7.37 9.45 1.93
CA LEU A 290 -6.36 10.50 1.75
C LEU A 290 -5.07 10.17 2.51
N GLU A 291 -5.14 9.62 3.72
CA GLU A 291 -3.99 9.11 4.46
C GLU A 291 -3.29 7.98 3.69
N THR A 292 -4.07 7.05 3.14
CA THR A 292 -3.57 5.95 2.31
C THR A 292 -2.94 6.47 1.02
N ALA A 293 -3.53 7.50 0.41
CA ALA A 293 -2.98 8.17 -0.77
C ALA A 293 -1.61 8.80 -0.47
N ALA A 294 -1.50 9.50 0.67
CA ALA A 294 -0.24 10.09 1.13
C ALA A 294 0.83 9.03 1.44
N LEU A 295 0.46 7.91 2.07
CA LEU A 295 1.36 6.78 2.30
C LEU A 295 1.81 6.15 0.98
N ASN A 296 0.89 5.92 0.04
CA ASN A 296 1.20 5.36 -1.27
C ASN A 296 2.11 6.29 -2.08
N TYR A 297 1.86 7.60 -2.03
CA TYR A 297 2.76 8.60 -2.63
C TYR A 297 4.17 8.52 -2.05
N ARG A 298 4.32 8.46 -0.72
CA ARG A 298 5.63 8.30 -0.08
C ARG A 298 6.32 7.01 -0.51
N LEU A 299 5.56 5.92 -0.63
CA LEU A 299 6.09 4.62 -1.07
C LEU A 299 6.62 4.69 -2.53
N LYS A 300 5.88 5.35 -3.43
CA LYS A 300 6.33 5.62 -4.80
C LYS A 300 7.59 6.48 -4.84
N MET A 301 7.68 7.51 -4.00
CA MET A 301 8.89 8.35 -3.88
C MET A 301 10.10 7.59 -3.34
N MET A 302 9.88 6.46 -2.65
CA MET A 302 10.93 5.52 -2.24
C MET A 302 11.28 4.49 -3.32
N GLY A 303 10.67 4.58 -4.51
CA GLY A 303 10.93 3.71 -5.66
C GLY A 303 10.11 2.41 -5.68
N VAL A 304 9.03 2.32 -4.87
CA VAL A 304 8.19 1.12 -4.80
C VAL A 304 6.81 1.40 -5.38
N ASN A 305 6.44 0.70 -6.45
CA ASN A 305 5.12 0.78 -7.08
C ASN A 305 4.34 -0.53 -6.87
N SER A 306 3.31 -0.48 -6.00
CA SER A 306 2.49 -1.66 -5.67
C SER A 306 1.73 -2.24 -6.87
N ALA A 307 1.22 -1.38 -7.77
CA ALA A 307 0.45 -1.81 -8.93
C ALA A 307 1.32 -2.55 -9.95
N GLU A 308 2.52 -2.04 -10.22
CA GLU A 308 3.50 -2.70 -11.08
C GLU A 308 3.94 -4.05 -10.51
N TYR A 309 4.26 -4.09 -9.21
CA TYR A 309 4.67 -5.33 -8.54
C TYR A 309 3.54 -6.38 -8.61
N PHE A 310 2.31 -5.99 -8.30
CA PHE A 310 1.15 -6.87 -8.42
C PHE A 310 1.00 -7.41 -9.85
N MET A 311 1.14 -6.54 -10.86
CA MET A 311 1.01 -6.94 -12.26
C MET A 311 2.10 -7.94 -12.67
N GLN A 312 3.34 -7.73 -12.24
CA GLN A 312 4.45 -8.64 -12.51
C GLN A 312 4.21 -10.01 -11.87
N GLU A 313 3.83 -10.05 -10.59
CA GLU A 313 3.56 -11.31 -9.88
C GLU A 313 2.32 -12.03 -10.44
N SER A 314 1.27 -11.29 -10.78
CA SER A 314 0.06 -11.85 -11.37
C SER A 314 0.38 -12.52 -12.72
N LYS A 315 1.20 -11.89 -13.56
CA LYS A 315 1.68 -12.48 -14.82
C LYS A 315 2.46 -13.77 -14.58
N LYS A 316 3.34 -13.84 -13.59
CA LYS A 316 4.09 -15.06 -13.23
C LYS A 316 3.14 -16.20 -12.84
N ILE A 317 2.13 -15.91 -12.01
CA ILE A 317 1.14 -16.90 -11.57
C ILE A 317 0.30 -17.39 -12.75
N ILE A 318 -0.16 -16.49 -13.62
CA ILE A 318 -0.94 -16.85 -14.81
C ILE A 318 -0.11 -17.73 -15.76
N ALA A 319 1.16 -17.40 -15.98
CA ALA A 319 2.06 -18.22 -16.79
C ALA A 319 2.25 -19.62 -16.18
N ALA A 320 2.49 -19.71 -14.88
CA ALA A 320 2.61 -20.98 -14.17
C ALA A 320 1.32 -21.82 -14.22
N ASN A 321 0.15 -21.18 -14.17
CA ASN A 321 -1.14 -21.86 -14.25
C ASN A 321 -1.45 -22.34 -15.68
N ARG A 322 -1.05 -21.60 -16.72
CA ARG A 322 -1.19 -22.05 -18.12
C ARG A 322 -0.37 -23.31 -18.41
N VAL A 323 0.83 -23.42 -17.83
CA VAL A 323 1.65 -24.64 -17.92
C VAL A 323 0.97 -25.83 -17.23
N LYS A 324 0.19 -25.60 -16.16
CA LYS A 324 -0.57 -26.64 -15.46
C LYS A 324 -1.92 -26.98 -16.11
N GLN A 325 -2.51 -26.07 -16.88
CA GLN A 325 -3.80 -26.27 -17.55
C GLN A 325 -3.70 -27.03 -18.89
N GLY A 326 -2.48 -27.27 -19.40
CA GLY A 326 -2.28 -28.16 -20.55
C GLY A 326 -2.60 -29.63 -20.30
N ASP A 327 -3.03 -30.00 -19.08
CA ASP A 327 -3.17 -31.40 -18.63
C ASP A 327 -4.47 -31.70 -17.86
N SER A 328 -5.52 -30.85 -17.92
CA SER A 328 -6.80 -31.22 -17.29
C SER A 328 -8.00 -30.46 -17.85
N ASP A 329 -8.74 -31.10 -18.76
CA ASP A 329 -10.12 -30.75 -19.08
C ASP A 329 -11.09 -31.42 -18.08
N MET A 330 -12.02 -30.60 -17.59
CA MET A 330 -13.33 -30.88 -16.99
C MET A 330 -13.61 -32.26 -16.34
N ASN A 331 -13.33 -32.41 -15.04
CA ASN A 331 -14.26 -32.79 -13.96
C ASN A 331 -13.48 -33.04 -12.65
N ASN A 332 -14.23 -33.12 -11.55
CA ASN A 332 -13.85 -32.73 -10.21
C ASN A 332 -13.04 -33.75 -9.37
N ASP A 333 -12.04 -34.45 -9.94
CA ASP A 333 -11.20 -35.40 -9.18
C ASP A 333 -9.75 -34.94 -9.11
N LYS A 334 -9.36 -34.38 -7.96
CA LYS A 334 -8.01 -33.88 -7.70
C LYS A 334 -7.01 -35.03 -7.58
N LEU A 335 -6.39 -35.49 -8.66
CA LEU A 335 -5.42 -36.60 -8.66
C LEU A 335 -4.10 -36.23 -7.92
N LEU A 336 -3.51 -37.16 -7.17
CA LEU A 336 -2.22 -36.99 -6.48
C LEU A 336 -1.13 -37.88 -7.13
N PRO A 337 -0.12 -37.33 -7.82
CA PRO A 337 0.99 -38.12 -8.34
C PRO A 337 1.77 -38.82 -7.22
N VAL A 338 2.14 -40.10 -7.43
CA VAL A 338 2.90 -40.87 -6.43
C VAL A 338 4.26 -40.24 -6.14
N ARG A 339 4.90 -39.57 -7.12
CA ARG A 339 6.14 -38.79 -6.91
C ARG A 339 6.01 -37.77 -5.78
N LYS A 340 4.86 -37.09 -5.69
CA LYS A 340 4.63 -36.07 -4.66
C LYS A 340 4.54 -36.71 -3.28
N LEU A 341 3.84 -37.83 -3.15
CA LEU A 341 3.76 -38.60 -1.90
C LEU A 341 5.15 -39.13 -1.48
N LYS A 342 5.95 -39.60 -2.44
CA LYS A 342 7.34 -40.03 -2.21
C LYS A 342 8.19 -38.90 -1.63
N ASN A 343 8.14 -37.71 -2.23
CA ASN A 343 8.94 -36.57 -1.80
C ASN A 343 8.50 -36.04 -0.42
N GLU A 344 7.19 -35.93 -0.18
CA GLU A 344 6.64 -35.43 1.10
C GLU A 344 7.10 -36.28 2.29
N PHE A 345 7.09 -37.61 2.13
CA PHE A 345 7.39 -38.55 3.21
C PHE A 345 8.78 -39.20 3.12
N ASN A 346 9.64 -38.72 2.22
CA ASN A 346 10.98 -39.25 1.97
C ASN A 346 10.99 -40.78 1.77
N LEU A 347 10.06 -41.28 0.95
CA LEU A 347 9.94 -42.71 0.68
C LEU A 347 11.10 -43.18 -0.22
N LYS A 348 11.75 -44.27 0.16
CA LYS A 348 12.76 -44.94 -0.68
C LYS A 348 12.07 -45.88 -1.64
N VAL A 349 12.20 -45.64 -2.94
CA VAL A 349 11.62 -46.51 -3.97
C VAL A 349 12.46 -47.78 -4.10
N LEU A 350 11.79 -48.92 -4.12
CA LEU A 350 12.36 -50.25 -4.30
C LEU A 350 12.05 -50.83 -5.68
N HIS A 351 10.91 -50.45 -6.28
CA HIS A 351 10.50 -50.78 -7.66
C HIS A 351 9.55 -49.70 -8.22
N GLY A 352 9.60 -49.46 -9.54
CA GLY A 352 8.67 -48.57 -10.25
C GLY A 352 9.00 -47.07 -10.23
N GLU A 353 10.27 -46.67 -10.23
CA GLU A 353 10.69 -45.25 -10.23
C GLU A 353 10.21 -44.48 -11.48
N ASP A 354 10.17 -45.16 -12.62
CA ASP A 354 9.70 -44.66 -13.91
C ASP A 354 8.20 -44.36 -13.93
N LYS A 355 7.41 -44.97 -13.04
CA LYS A 355 5.95 -44.82 -12.96
C LYS A 355 5.46 -43.78 -11.96
N LEU A 356 6.38 -43.13 -11.23
CA LEU A 356 6.00 -42.21 -10.15
C LEU A 356 5.18 -41.00 -10.62
N ASP A 357 5.38 -40.57 -11.87
CA ASP A 357 4.66 -39.44 -12.47
C ASP A 357 3.36 -39.84 -13.16
N SER A 358 3.30 -41.06 -13.71
CA SER A 358 2.15 -41.58 -14.45
C SER A 358 1.10 -42.29 -13.58
N THR A 359 1.43 -42.56 -12.31
CA THR A 359 0.53 -43.22 -11.36
C THR A 359 0.01 -42.22 -10.32
N TYR A 360 -1.29 -42.29 -10.04
CA TYR A 360 -1.99 -41.33 -9.19
C TYR A 360 -2.76 -42.01 -8.06
N VAL A 361 -2.62 -41.48 -6.85
CA VAL A 361 -3.54 -41.75 -5.74
C VAL A 361 -4.82 -40.93 -6.00
N LYS A 362 -5.98 -41.60 -5.89
CA LYS A 362 -7.30 -41.00 -6.18
C LYS A 362 -8.15 -40.81 -4.92
N THR A 363 -7.84 -41.52 -3.85
CA THR A 363 -8.61 -41.58 -2.62
C THR A 363 -7.74 -41.30 -1.40
N THR A 364 -8.36 -40.90 -0.28
CA THR A 364 -7.68 -40.79 1.02
C THR A 364 -7.49 -42.15 1.71
N GLY A 365 -8.05 -43.22 1.14
CA GLY A 365 -7.99 -44.57 1.68
C GLY A 365 -6.56 -45.06 1.92
N ILE A 366 -6.33 -45.60 3.12
CA ILE A 366 -5.10 -46.30 3.50
C ILE A 366 -5.49 -47.68 3.98
N HIS A 367 -4.96 -48.71 3.34
CA HIS A 367 -5.40 -50.07 3.55
C HIS A 367 -4.27 -50.94 4.08
N ARG A 368 -4.62 -51.82 5.01
CA ARG A 368 -3.77 -52.93 5.45
C ARG A 368 -4.40 -54.22 4.96
N PRO A 369 -3.68 -55.06 4.21
CA PRO A 369 -4.29 -56.18 3.51
C PRO A 369 -4.52 -57.42 4.39
N SER A 370 -4.55 -57.27 5.72
CA SER A 370 -4.57 -58.41 6.68
C SER A 370 -5.62 -59.48 6.36
N LEU A 371 -6.84 -59.09 5.98
CA LEU A 371 -7.92 -60.02 5.64
C LEU A 371 -7.79 -60.57 4.20
N ALA A 372 -7.36 -59.74 3.26
CA ALA A 372 -7.10 -60.16 1.87
C ALA A 372 -6.01 -61.26 1.81
N LEU A 373 -4.95 -61.08 2.60
CA LEU A 373 -3.86 -62.05 2.71
C LEU A 373 -4.31 -63.40 3.30
N SER A 374 -5.47 -63.46 3.96
CA SER A 374 -6.05 -64.71 4.49
C SER A 374 -6.91 -65.49 3.48
N GLY A 375 -7.18 -64.91 2.31
CA GLY A 375 -7.94 -65.54 1.22
C GLY A 375 -9.41 -65.11 1.14
N TYR A 376 -9.87 -64.22 2.01
CA TYR A 376 -11.19 -63.60 1.93
C TYR A 376 -11.13 -62.33 1.06
N VAL A 377 -11.41 -62.49 -0.23
CA VAL A 377 -11.26 -61.46 -1.26
C VAL A 377 -12.63 -60.90 -1.71
N ASP A 378 -13.69 -61.70 -1.59
CA ASP A 378 -15.05 -61.45 -2.11
C ASP A 378 -15.84 -60.34 -1.38
N MET A 379 -15.26 -59.68 -0.37
CA MET A 379 -15.95 -58.61 0.40
C MET A 379 -15.70 -57.18 -0.12
N TYR A 380 -14.95 -57.00 -1.21
CA TYR A 380 -14.47 -55.68 -1.66
C TYR A 380 -14.71 -55.42 -3.15
N GLU A 381 -15.87 -55.82 -3.67
CA GLU A 381 -16.13 -55.85 -5.11
C GLU A 381 -16.19 -54.49 -5.84
N ASP A 382 -16.02 -53.31 -5.22
CA ASP A 382 -15.90 -52.08 -6.04
C ASP A 382 -14.99 -50.94 -5.54
N GLU A 383 -14.64 -50.83 -4.24
CA GLU A 383 -13.90 -49.63 -3.76
C GLU A 383 -12.83 -49.89 -2.68
N GLY A 384 -12.62 -51.15 -2.28
CA GLY A 384 -11.92 -51.49 -1.03
C GLY A 384 -10.41 -51.30 -0.99
N TYR A 385 -9.74 -51.17 -2.14
CA TYR A 385 -8.27 -51.17 -2.21
C TYR A 385 -7.68 -50.06 -3.07
N THR A 386 -8.45 -49.06 -3.53
CA THR A 386 -7.98 -48.04 -4.48
C THR A 386 -6.97 -47.02 -3.90
N GLY A 387 -6.66 -47.12 -2.62
CA GLY A 387 -5.77 -46.23 -1.87
C GLY A 387 -4.37 -46.78 -1.61
N VAL A 388 -3.63 -46.13 -0.70
CA VAL A 388 -2.25 -46.51 -0.35
C VAL A 388 -2.23 -47.81 0.45
N GLN A 389 -1.45 -48.79 0.02
CA GLN A 389 -1.34 -50.09 0.70
C GLN A 389 -0.16 -50.11 1.66
N LEU A 390 -0.38 -50.52 2.91
CA LEU A 390 0.66 -50.58 3.93
C LEU A 390 1.00 -52.01 4.34
N PHE A 391 2.28 -52.34 4.29
CA PHE A 391 2.82 -53.60 4.82
C PHE A 391 3.80 -53.31 5.96
N SER A 392 3.61 -54.01 7.06
CA SER A 392 4.52 -54.04 8.19
C SER A 392 5.01 -55.47 8.42
N LYS A 393 5.86 -55.67 9.42
CA LYS A 393 6.27 -57.02 9.85
C LYS A 393 5.09 -57.95 10.20
N VAL A 394 3.93 -57.41 10.58
CA VAL A 394 2.78 -58.23 10.97
C VAL A 394 2.21 -58.97 9.76
N GLU A 395 2.08 -58.30 8.62
CA GLU A 395 1.59 -58.88 7.38
C GLU A 395 2.53 -59.97 6.87
N PHE A 396 3.86 -59.74 6.93
CA PHE A 396 4.84 -60.76 6.53
C PHE A 396 4.86 -61.97 7.47
N LYS A 397 4.81 -61.75 8.80
CA LYS A 397 4.71 -62.84 9.78
C LYS A 397 3.46 -63.70 9.58
N TYR A 398 2.35 -63.07 9.20
CA TYR A 398 1.13 -63.80 8.87
C TYR A 398 1.31 -64.67 7.62
N LEU A 399 1.84 -64.10 6.53
CA LEU A 399 2.13 -64.86 5.30
C LEU A 399 3.09 -66.04 5.54
N GLU A 400 4.05 -65.87 6.45
CA GLU A 400 4.98 -66.94 6.84
C GLU A 400 4.34 -68.04 7.69
N SER A 401 3.20 -67.77 8.35
CA SER A 401 2.43 -68.78 9.08
C SER A 401 1.61 -69.71 8.18
N LEU A 402 1.41 -69.34 6.92
CA LEU A 402 0.70 -70.12 5.91
C LEU A 402 1.66 -71.06 5.18
N SER A 403 1.13 -72.15 4.60
CA SER A 403 1.92 -72.96 3.67
C SER A 403 2.37 -72.15 2.47
N GLU A 404 3.49 -72.53 1.86
CA GLU A 404 4.07 -71.81 0.72
C GLU A 404 3.11 -71.69 -0.47
N GLU A 405 2.38 -72.76 -0.77
CA GLU A 405 1.37 -72.77 -1.83
C GLU A 405 0.26 -71.74 -1.54
N LYS A 406 -0.25 -71.74 -0.30
CA LYS A 406 -1.40 -70.91 0.10
C LYS A 406 -1.03 -69.44 0.25
N ARG A 407 0.17 -69.12 0.75
CA ARG A 407 0.63 -67.71 0.83
C ARG A 407 0.83 -67.11 -0.56
N ILE A 408 1.37 -67.88 -1.52
CA ILE A 408 1.57 -67.42 -2.89
C ILE A 408 0.22 -67.23 -3.58
N GLU A 409 -0.71 -68.18 -3.42
CA GLU A 409 -2.07 -68.08 -3.93
C GLU A 409 -2.78 -66.81 -3.42
N ASN A 410 -2.81 -66.62 -2.10
CA ASN A 410 -3.47 -65.46 -1.47
C ASN A 410 -2.84 -64.13 -1.91
N LEU A 411 -1.50 -64.08 -1.97
CA LEU A 411 -0.80 -62.87 -2.38
C LEU A 411 -1.05 -62.56 -3.86
N LYS A 412 -1.07 -63.56 -4.75
CA LYS A 412 -1.40 -63.35 -6.17
C LYS A 412 -2.79 -62.76 -6.35
N ARG A 413 -3.79 -63.29 -5.64
CA ARG A 413 -5.16 -62.74 -5.65
C ARG A 413 -5.21 -61.30 -5.15
N TYR A 414 -4.50 -60.99 -4.06
CA TYR A 414 -4.44 -59.61 -3.55
C TYR A 414 -3.78 -58.64 -4.55
N LEU A 415 -2.71 -59.06 -5.23
CA LEU A 415 -2.00 -58.23 -6.21
C LEU A 415 -2.76 -58.07 -7.55
N GLU A 416 -3.93 -58.70 -7.73
CA GLU A 416 -4.82 -58.43 -8.86
C GLU A 416 -5.63 -57.15 -8.69
N PHE A 417 -5.76 -56.64 -7.45
CA PHE A 417 -6.40 -55.36 -7.21
C PHE A 417 -5.58 -54.19 -7.73
N HIS A 418 -6.28 -53.14 -8.15
CA HIS A 418 -5.66 -51.91 -8.62
C HIS A 418 -5.42 -50.96 -7.46
N PHE A 419 -4.16 -50.80 -7.07
CA PHE A 419 -3.72 -49.78 -6.12
C PHE A 419 -2.49 -49.02 -6.62
N PRO A 420 -2.36 -47.73 -6.27
CA PRO A 420 -1.33 -46.86 -6.82
C PRO A 420 0.08 -47.13 -6.27
N ILE A 421 0.19 -47.59 -5.02
CA ILE A 421 1.47 -47.76 -4.33
C ILE A 421 1.36 -48.69 -3.13
N ILE A 422 2.39 -49.52 -2.93
CA ILE A 422 2.64 -50.26 -1.70
C ILE A 422 3.77 -49.59 -0.92
N VAL A 423 3.58 -49.36 0.39
CA VAL A 423 4.57 -48.78 1.29
C VAL A 423 4.87 -49.73 2.45
N LEU A 424 6.14 -50.10 2.59
CA LEU A 424 6.67 -50.92 3.68
C LEU A 424 7.07 -50.03 4.86
N THR A 425 6.84 -50.46 6.11
CA THR A 425 7.50 -49.85 7.27
C THR A 425 9.02 -50.09 7.23
N SER A 426 9.81 -49.26 7.91
CA SER A 426 11.27 -49.39 7.86
C SER A 426 11.81 -50.69 8.48
N ASP A 427 11.06 -51.31 9.39
CA ASP A 427 11.39 -52.59 10.05
C ASP A 427 10.75 -53.82 9.38
N ALA A 428 10.07 -53.65 8.24
CA ALA A 428 9.47 -54.75 7.51
C ALA A 428 10.53 -55.44 6.63
N GLU A 429 10.96 -56.62 7.07
CA GLU A 429 11.80 -57.54 6.29
C GLU A 429 10.96 -58.15 5.18
N MET A 430 11.31 -57.80 3.93
CA MET A 430 10.55 -58.20 2.75
C MET A 430 11.08 -59.55 2.23
N PRO A 431 10.26 -60.60 2.18
CA PRO A 431 10.66 -61.88 1.59
C PRO A 431 10.87 -61.78 0.07
N GLN A 432 11.74 -62.63 -0.47
CA GLN A 432 12.07 -62.61 -1.90
C GLN A 432 10.85 -62.92 -2.80
N TYR A 433 10.03 -63.91 -2.42
CA TYR A 433 8.81 -64.26 -3.17
C TYR A 433 7.84 -63.08 -3.31
N PHE A 434 7.76 -62.20 -2.30
CA PHE A 434 6.91 -61.01 -2.35
C PHE A 434 7.46 -60.03 -3.39
N PHE A 435 8.76 -59.76 -3.34
CA PHE A 435 9.41 -58.84 -4.28
C PHE A 435 9.32 -59.31 -5.73
N ASP A 436 9.48 -60.60 -5.97
CA ASP A 436 9.37 -61.19 -7.31
C ASP A 436 7.95 -61.01 -7.88
N LEU A 437 6.91 -61.21 -7.06
CA LEU A 437 5.52 -60.99 -7.47
C LEU A 437 5.19 -59.51 -7.72
N ILE A 438 5.75 -58.59 -6.93
CA ILE A 438 5.62 -57.15 -7.17
C ILE A 438 6.25 -56.74 -8.50
N LYS A 439 7.41 -57.32 -8.85
CA LYS A 439 8.05 -57.11 -10.16
C LYS A 439 7.23 -57.67 -11.30
N GLU A 440 6.71 -58.89 -11.13
CA GLU A 440 5.85 -59.55 -12.14
C GLU A 440 4.61 -58.71 -12.47
N LYS A 441 3.97 -58.12 -11.43
CA LYS A 441 2.79 -57.25 -11.57
C LYS A 441 3.14 -55.78 -11.85
N ASP A 442 4.43 -55.45 -11.84
CA ASP A 442 4.99 -54.14 -12.13
C ASP A 442 4.37 -52.98 -11.29
N LEU A 443 4.27 -53.21 -9.98
CA LEU A 443 3.63 -52.31 -8.99
C LEU A 443 4.66 -51.42 -8.29
N ILE A 444 4.29 -50.17 -8.00
CA ILE A 444 5.19 -49.25 -7.27
C ILE A 444 5.36 -49.72 -5.83
N LEU A 445 6.61 -49.95 -5.43
CA LEU A 445 6.96 -50.38 -4.07
C LEU A 445 7.94 -49.39 -3.44
N CYS A 446 7.57 -48.92 -2.26
CA CYS A 446 8.34 -47.96 -1.49
C CYS A 446 8.60 -48.46 -0.07
N ARG A 447 9.68 -47.99 0.55
CA ARG A 447 9.97 -48.14 1.96
C ARG A 447 9.94 -46.79 2.65
N SER A 448 9.14 -46.73 3.70
CA SER A 448 9.01 -45.57 4.57
C SER A 448 10.17 -45.50 5.57
N PRO A 449 10.58 -44.30 6.03
CA PRO A 449 11.51 -44.17 7.15
C PRO A 449 10.90 -44.57 8.51
N TYR A 450 9.57 -44.62 8.60
CA TYR A 450 8.85 -44.85 9.86
C TYR A 450 8.71 -46.35 10.20
N LYS A 451 9.04 -46.72 11.45
CA LYS A 451 8.91 -48.11 11.96
C LYS A 451 7.48 -48.48 12.33
N LYS A 452 6.71 -47.54 12.90
CA LYS A 452 5.34 -47.79 13.39
C LYS A 452 4.33 -47.53 12.27
N SER A 453 3.50 -48.53 11.96
CA SER A 453 2.41 -48.40 10.99
C SER A 453 1.38 -47.34 11.40
N SER A 454 1.07 -47.21 12.70
CA SER A 454 0.16 -46.16 13.20
C SER A 454 0.63 -44.75 12.91
N GLN A 455 1.95 -44.49 13.02
CA GLN A 455 2.54 -43.19 12.68
C GLN A 455 2.46 -42.92 11.18
N LEU A 456 2.71 -43.95 10.36
CA LEU A 456 2.61 -43.82 8.91
C LEU A 456 1.17 -43.52 8.46
N ILE A 457 0.18 -44.20 9.05
CA ILE A 457 -1.25 -43.99 8.79
C ILE A 457 -1.65 -42.56 9.17
N ALA A 458 -1.31 -42.09 10.38
CA ALA A 458 -1.66 -40.75 10.82
C ALA A 458 -1.06 -39.66 9.91
N ASN A 459 0.21 -39.82 9.53
CA ASN A 459 0.91 -38.89 8.65
C ASN A 459 0.29 -38.85 7.24
N PHE A 460 0.03 -40.02 6.65
CA PHE A 460 -0.60 -40.11 5.34
C PHE A 460 -2.03 -39.58 5.37
N ASN A 461 -2.83 -39.91 6.38
CA ASN A 461 -4.19 -39.38 6.51
C ASN A 461 -4.20 -37.85 6.57
N GLY A 462 -3.38 -37.24 7.44
CA GLY A 462 -3.34 -35.77 7.54
C GLY A 462 -2.96 -35.09 6.22
N PHE A 463 -2.02 -35.67 5.47
CA PHE A 463 -1.64 -35.15 4.15
C PHE A 463 -2.71 -35.38 3.09
N LEU A 464 -3.24 -36.61 2.98
CA LEU A 464 -4.23 -36.98 1.97
C LEU A 464 -5.53 -36.22 2.21
N GLU A 465 -6.03 -36.13 3.43
CA GLU A 465 -7.21 -35.32 3.76
C GLU A 465 -6.99 -33.86 3.33
N THR A 466 -5.89 -33.24 3.75
CA THR A 466 -5.56 -31.86 3.34
C THR A 466 -5.44 -31.72 1.82
N TYR A 467 -4.88 -32.72 1.14
CA TYR A 467 -4.71 -32.70 -0.31
C TYR A 467 -6.05 -32.82 -1.02
N PHE A 468 -6.93 -33.76 -0.64
CA PHE A 468 -8.20 -34.00 -1.33
C PHE A 468 -9.34 -33.11 -0.83
N THR A 469 -9.14 -32.33 0.24
CA THR A 469 -10.15 -31.38 0.76
C THR A 469 -10.71 -30.50 -0.37
N PRO A 470 -12.05 -30.51 -0.57
CA PRO A 470 -12.73 -29.58 -1.47
C PRO A 470 -12.44 -28.14 -1.07
N ASN A 471 -12.21 -27.29 -2.06
CA ASN A 471 -11.99 -25.87 -1.82
C ASN A 471 -13.12 -25.05 -2.43
N LEU A 472 -13.58 -24.03 -1.70
CA LEU A 472 -14.60 -23.10 -2.14
C LEU A 472 -13.96 -21.72 -2.27
N SER A 473 -14.17 -21.05 -3.39
CA SER A 473 -13.75 -19.65 -3.56
C SER A 473 -14.97 -18.74 -3.51
N LEU A 474 -14.96 -17.77 -2.59
CA LEU A 474 -16.04 -16.79 -2.42
C LEU A 474 -15.51 -15.39 -2.69
N HIS A 475 -16.37 -14.54 -3.24
CA HIS A 475 -16.07 -13.12 -3.40
C HIS A 475 -16.37 -12.35 -2.11
N GLY A 476 -15.42 -11.54 -1.64
CA GLY A 476 -15.54 -10.78 -0.40
C GLY A 476 -14.19 -10.34 0.15
N VAL A 477 -14.22 -9.71 1.31
CA VAL A 477 -13.00 -9.29 2.03
C VAL A 477 -12.93 -10.06 3.33
N PHE A 478 -11.86 -10.83 3.53
CA PHE A 478 -11.66 -11.65 4.72
C PHE A 478 -10.64 -10.98 5.64
N LEU A 479 -11.08 -10.69 6.87
CA LEU A 479 -10.36 -9.92 7.87
C LEU A 479 -10.29 -10.70 9.18
N GLU A 480 -9.33 -10.36 10.04
CA GLU A 480 -9.28 -10.80 11.42
C GLU A 480 -9.56 -9.62 12.34
N LEU A 481 -10.66 -9.70 13.08
CA LEU A 481 -11.10 -8.70 14.06
C LEU A 481 -11.11 -9.32 15.45
N TYR A 482 -10.36 -8.76 16.39
CA TYR A 482 -10.27 -9.28 17.77
C TYR A 482 -9.94 -10.79 17.86
N GLY A 483 -9.23 -11.33 16.87
CA GLY A 483 -8.91 -12.74 16.79
C GLY A 483 -9.96 -13.62 16.09
N PHE A 484 -11.07 -13.07 15.60
CA PHE A 484 -12.10 -13.77 14.83
C PHE A 484 -11.93 -13.54 13.34
N GLY A 485 -12.08 -14.57 12.51
CA GLY A 485 -12.11 -14.44 11.06
C GLY A 485 -13.48 -14.02 10.56
N VAL A 486 -13.53 -12.85 9.94
CA VAL A 486 -14.74 -12.17 9.48
C VAL A 486 -14.72 -12.06 7.96
N LEU A 487 -15.69 -12.66 7.28
CA LEU A 487 -15.86 -12.51 5.84
C LEU A 487 -16.92 -11.43 5.55
N LEU A 488 -16.48 -10.28 5.02
CA LEU A 488 -17.34 -9.23 4.53
C LEU A 488 -17.80 -9.54 3.10
N VAL A 489 -19.10 -9.71 2.91
CA VAL A 489 -19.75 -9.93 1.60
C VAL A 489 -20.77 -8.84 1.32
N GLY A 490 -21.24 -8.73 0.07
CA GLY A 490 -22.19 -7.70 -0.35
C GLY A 490 -22.01 -7.31 -1.81
N LYS A 491 -22.95 -6.53 -2.34
CA LYS A 491 -22.93 -6.07 -3.75
C LYS A 491 -21.62 -5.34 -4.08
N SER A 492 -21.23 -5.33 -5.36
CA SER A 492 -20.04 -4.60 -5.80
C SER A 492 -20.22 -3.10 -5.57
N GLY A 493 -19.20 -2.43 -5.03
CA GLY A 493 -19.24 -0.99 -4.77
C GLY A 493 -20.01 -0.54 -3.51
N ILE A 494 -20.51 -1.48 -2.70
CA ILE A 494 -21.16 -1.16 -1.40
C ILE A 494 -20.19 -0.61 -0.34
N GLY A 495 -18.87 -0.63 -0.60
CA GLY A 495 -17.85 -0.17 0.33
C GLY A 495 -17.13 -1.27 1.12
N LYS A 496 -17.09 -2.53 0.63
CA LYS A 496 -16.45 -3.65 1.34
C LYS A 496 -14.97 -3.40 1.60
N SER A 497 -14.21 -3.08 0.56
CA SER A 497 -12.76 -2.85 0.64
C SER A 497 -12.43 -1.55 1.38
N GLU A 498 -13.27 -0.51 1.26
CA GLU A 498 -13.14 0.71 2.06
C GLU A 498 -13.41 0.50 3.55
N THR A 499 -14.45 -0.26 3.90
CA THR A 499 -14.73 -0.66 5.29
C THR A 499 -13.58 -1.49 5.84
N ALA A 500 -13.05 -2.41 5.04
CA ALA A 500 -11.90 -3.22 5.39
C ALA A 500 -10.64 -2.38 5.62
N LEU A 501 -10.36 -1.40 4.75
CA LEU A 501 -9.23 -0.48 4.89
C LEU A 501 -9.32 0.32 6.20
N GLU A 502 -10.51 0.80 6.55
CA GLU A 502 -10.71 1.50 7.83
C GLU A 502 -10.50 0.57 9.02
N LEU A 503 -10.98 -0.68 8.97
CA LEU A 503 -10.72 -1.69 10.01
C LEU A 503 -9.21 -1.98 10.14
N ILE A 504 -8.49 -2.09 9.03
CA ILE A 504 -7.04 -2.28 9.03
C ILE A 504 -6.33 -1.09 9.68
N HIS A 505 -6.76 0.13 9.36
CA HIS A 505 -6.24 1.34 9.98
C HIS A 505 -6.49 1.40 11.50
N ARG A 506 -7.56 0.75 11.99
CA ARG A 506 -7.86 0.58 13.42
C ARG A 506 -7.07 -0.56 14.09
N GLY A 507 -6.21 -1.25 13.35
CA GLY A 507 -5.32 -2.30 13.86
C GLY A 507 -5.77 -3.73 13.57
N HIS A 508 -6.85 -3.93 12.80
CA HIS A 508 -7.27 -5.26 12.35
C HIS A 508 -6.44 -5.76 11.18
N ARG A 509 -6.58 -7.04 10.82
CA ARG A 509 -5.66 -7.68 9.86
C ARG A 509 -6.37 -8.16 8.60
N LEU A 510 -5.81 -7.86 7.44
CA LEU A 510 -6.24 -8.40 6.16
C LEU A 510 -5.76 -9.84 5.96
N ILE A 511 -6.65 -10.73 5.56
CA ILE A 511 -6.30 -12.06 5.02
C ILE A 511 -6.39 -12.07 3.50
N ALA A 512 -7.49 -11.55 2.96
CA ALA A 512 -7.77 -11.56 1.54
C ALA A 512 -8.74 -10.45 1.15
N ASP A 513 -8.55 -9.87 -0.04
CA ASP A 513 -9.48 -8.97 -0.70
C ASP A 513 -9.91 -9.60 -2.04
N ASP A 514 -11.09 -9.22 -2.52
CA ASP A 514 -11.75 -9.77 -3.73
C ASP A 514 -12.13 -11.27 -3.64
N MET A 515 -11.17 -12.20 -3.67
CA MET A 515 -11.44 -13.64 -3.74
C MET A 515 -10.74 -14.44 -2.66
N VAL A 516 -11.55 -15.10 -1.83
CA VAL A 516 -11.12 -15.83 -0.65
C VAL A 516 -11.30 -17.32 -0.89
N LYS A 517 -10.23 -18.09 -0.71
CA LYS A 517 -10.25 -19.54 -0.81
C LYS A 517 -10.41 -20.16 0.57
N PHE A 518 -11.49 -20.92 0.75
CA PHE A 518 -11.78 -21.70 1.94
C PHE A 518 -11.45 -23.18 1.72
N VAL A 519 -10.89 -23.80 2.75
CA VAL A 519 -10.61 -25.23 2.84
C VAL A 519 -10.98 -25.74 4.23
N LYS A 520 -11.39 -26.99 4.33
CA LYS A 520 -11.57 -27.67 5.62
C LYS A 520 -10.22 -28.22 6.12
N ASP A 521 -9.84 -27.88 7.35
CA ASP A 521 -8.65 -28.47 7.96
C ASP A 521 -8.94 -29.87 8.54
N VAL A 522 -7.92 -30.52 9.08
CA VAL A 522 -8.02 -31.85 9.72
C VAL A 522 -8.95 -31.88 10.93
N SER A 523 -9.18 -30.75 11.58
CA SER A 523 -10.10 -30.61 12.72
C SER A 523 -11.54 -30.41 12.26
N GLY A 524 -11.76 -30.21 10.97
CA GLY A 524 -13.04 -29.88 10.38
C GLY A 524 -13.35 -28.38 10.36
N ASP A 525 -12.42 -27.51 10.75
CA ASP A 525 -12.59 -26.07 10.73
C ASP A 525 -12.43 -25.50 9.32
N ILE A 526 -13.18 -24.45 9.02
CA ILE A 526 -13.11 -23.76 7.73
C ILE A 526 -12.02 -22.70 7.78
N ILE A 527 -10.92 -22.92 7.06
CA ILE A 527 -9.79 -21.99 7.01
C ILE A 527 -9.83 -21.20 5.70
N GLY A 528 -9.88 -19.88 5.81
CA GLY A 528 -9.81 -18.94 4.68
C GLY A 528 -8.41 -18.40 4.45
N LYS A 529 -8.06 -18.19 3.19
CA LYS A 529 -6.83 -17.52 2.73
C LYS A 529 -7.06 -16.80 1.40
N ALA A 530 -6.14 -15.92 1.01
CA ALA A 530 -6.19 -15.32 -0.32
C ALA A 530 -6.13 -16.40 -1.42
N ALA A 531 -7.01 -16.31 -2.42
CA ALA A 531 -7.02 -17.24 -3.56
C ALA A 531 -5.89 -16.96 -4.56
N LYS A 532 -5.52 -15.68 -4.68
CA LYS A 532 -4.45 -15.18 -5.56
C LYS A 532 -3.31 -14.61 -4.72
N LEU A 533 -2.77 -13.46 -5.13
CA LEU A 533 -1.75 -12.71 -4.42
C LEU A 533 -2.28 -12.20 -3.08
N PRO A 534 -1.64 -12.55 -1.95
CA PRO A 534 -2.02 -12.03 -0.65
C PRO A 534 -1.59 -10.56 -0.49
N TYR A 535 -2.15 -9.87 0.50
CA TYR A 535 -1.78 -8.52 0.96
C TYR A 535 -2.18 -7.34 0.08
N PHE A 536 -2.53 -7.57 -1.19
CA PHE A 536 -2.99 -6.52 -2.08
C PHE A 536 -4.49 -6.26 -1.90
N MET A 537 -4.87 -5.01 -2.05
CA MET A 537 -6.26 -4.55 -2.01
C MET A 537 -6.48 -3.55 -3.14
N GLU A 538 -7.64 -3.62 -3.81
CA GLU A 538 -8.05 -2.62 -4.80
C GLU A 538 -8.88 -1.53 -4.12
N ILE A 539 -8.39 -0.28 -4.13
CA ILE A 539 -9.14 0.87 -3.63
C ILE A 539 -9.41 1.82 -4.79
N ARG A 540 -10.69 2.08 -5.05
CA ARG A 540 -11.11 2.96 -6.16
C ARG A 540 -10.54 4.36 -6.01
N GLY A 541 -9.85 4.84 -7.04
CA GLY A 541 -9.17 6.13 -7.03
C GLY A 541 -7.73 6.09 -6.50
N LEU A 542 -7.32 5.04 -5.77
CA LEU A 542 -5.90 4.81 -5.42
C LEU A 542 -5.25 3.72 -6.28
N GLY A 543 -6.06 2.80 -6.82
CA GLY A 543 -5.59 1.63 -7.52
C GLY A 543 -5.24 0.48 -6.57
N ILE A 544 -4.31 -0.37 -7.00
CA ILE A 544 -3.84 -1.50 -6.20
C ILE A 544 -2.82 -1.01 -5.17
N ILE A 545 -3.08 -1.31 -3.90
CA ILE A 545 -2.20 -0.98 -2.78
C ILE A 545 -1.71 -2.25 -2.08
N ASP A 546 -0.47 -2.23 -1.59
CA ASP A 546 0.10 -3.29 -0.77
C ASP A 546 -0.09 -2.97 0.73
N ILE A 547 -1.08 -3.62 1.36
CA ILE A 547 -1.40 -3.40 2.77
C ILE A 547 -0.24 -3.78 3.69
N LYS A 548 0.51 -4.83 3.35
CA LYS A 548 1.67 -5.25 4.14
C LYS A 548 2.75 -4.18 4.14
N THR A 549 2.98 -3.54 3.00
CA THR A 549 4.02 -2.51 2.87
C THR A 549 3.57 -1.17 3.45
N LEU A 550 2.30 -0.80 3.30
CA LEU A 550 1.77 0.48 3.82
C LEU A 550 1.54 0.47 5.34
N TYR A 551 1.00 -0.63 5.89
CA TYR A 551 0.60 -0.74 7.31
C TYR A 551 1.44 -1.75 8.12
N GLY A 552 2.39 -2.43 7.48
CA GLY A 552 3.31 -3.36 8.11
C GLY A 552 2.79 -4.80 8.23
N LEU A 553 3.67 -5.70 8.69
CA LEU A 553 3.36 -7.13 8.90
C LEU A 553 2.23 -7.36 9.91
N GLY A 554 2.03 -6.43 10.85
CA GLY A 554 0.96 -6.48 11.84
C GLY A 554 -0.44 -6.35 11.24
N ALA A 555 -0.56 -5.75 10.05
CA ALA A 555 -1.83 -5.48 9.37
C ALA A 555 -2.31 -6.62 8.47
N VAL A 556 -1.56 -7.74 8.39
CA VAL A 556 -1.88 -8.86 7.50
C VAL A 556 -1.77 -10.22 8.18
N ARG A 557 -2.48 -11.21 7.64
CA ARG A 557 -2.42 -12.62 8.06
C ARG A 557 -2.51 -13.51 6.82
N ILE A 558 -1.82 -14.65 6.81
CA ILE A 558 -1.82 -15.56 5.63
C ILE A 558 -3.12 -16.35 5.55
N ASN A 559 -3.63 -16.80 6.69
CA ASN A 559 -4.85 -17.57 6.80
C ASN A 559 -5.51 -17.35 8.17
N LYS A 560 -6.80 -17.65 8.27
CA LYS A 560 -7.57 -17.61 9.50
C LYS A 560 -8.79 -18.53 9.39
N LYS A 561 -9.24 -19.07 10.53
CA LYS A 561 -10.54 -19.75 10.64
C LYS A 561 -11.66 -18.77 10.33
N LEU A 562 -12.66 -19.19 9.55
CA LEU A 562 -13.88 -18.44 9.31
C LEU A 562 -14.83 -18.62 10.49
N ASP A 563 -15.08 -17.55 11.23
CA ASP A 563 -15.96 -17.57 12.39
C ASP A 563 -17.32 -16.93 12.10
N ILE A 564 -17.36 -15.93 11.21
CA ILE A 564 -18.58 -15.17 10.90
C ILE A 564 -18.57 -14.61 9.47
N ILE A 565 -19.74 -14.56 8.84
CA ILE A 565 -20.00 -13.83 7.60
C ILE A 565 -20.83 -12.58 7.91
N ILE A 566 -20.40 -11.41 7.41
CA ILE A 566 -21.17 -10.18 7.50
C ILE A 566 -21.53 -9.73 6.10
N GLU A 567 -22.82 -9.64 5.80
CA GLU A 567 -23.34 -9.13 4.54
C GLU A 567 -23.70 -7.65 4.66
N LEU A 568 -22.97 -6.81 3.92
CA LEU A 568 -23.25 -5.39 3.80
C LEU A 568 -24.34 -5.15 2.75
N LYS A 569 -25.43 -4.50 3.15
CA LYS A 569 -26.55 -4.10 2.29
C LYS A 569 -26.78 -2.59 2.34
N GLU A 570 -27.31 -2.04 1.26
CA GLU A 570 -27.73 -0.64 1.22
C GLU A 570 -29.11 -0.49 1.85
N GLN A 571 -29.34 0.59 2.58
CA GLN A 571 -30.64 0.91 3.16
C GLN A 571 -31.50 1.69 2.16
N GLU A 572 -32.62 1.12 1.70
CA GLU A 572 -33.49 1.73 0.68
C GLU A 572 -34.65 2.59 1.26
N ARG A 573 -34.85 2.66 2.60
CA ARG A 573 -35.96 3.41 3.23
C ARG A 573 -35.58 4.17 4.51
N ASP A 574 -36.17 5.35 4.71
CA ASP A 574 -36.09 6.25 5.88
C ASP A 574 -36.83 5.74 7.14
N ASN A 575 -36.83 4.43 7.42
CA ASN A 575 -37.21 3.98 8.76
C ASN A 575 -36.00 4.16 9.69
N TYR A 576 -35.97 5.32 10.36
CA TYR A 576 -34.89 5.75 11.26
C TYR A 576 -34.80 4.97 12.57
N LEU A 577 -35.86 4.24 12.96
CA LEU A 577 -35.93 3.58 14.26
C LEU A 577 -35.81 2.05 14.15
N THR A 578 -34.82 1.55 14.87
CA THR A 578 -34.85 0.27 15.59
C THR A 578 -35.20 -0.97 14.76
N SER A 579 -34.22 -1.44 14.01
CA SER A 579 -33.89 -2.86 13.96
C SER A 579 -32.53 -2.96 13.30
N VAL A 580 -31.47 -3.05 14.12
CA VAL A 580 -30.42 -3.97 13.68
C VAL A 580 -31.13 -5.32 13.75
N ASP A 581 -31.76 -5.71 12.65
CA ASP A 581 -32.29 -7.06 12.50
C ASP A 581 -31.04 -7.94 12.47
N TYR A 582 -30.52 -8.26 13.66
CA TYR A 582 -29.62 -9.37 13.90
C TYR A 582 -30.44 -10.65 13.65
N GLN A 583 -31.00 -10.81 12.45
CA GLN A 583 -31.41 -12.10 11.96
C GLN A 583 -30.13 -12.89 11.82
N SER A 584 -29.75 -13.55 12.91
CA SER A 584 -28.65 -14.48 13.01
C SER A 584 -29.00 -15.70 12.16
N THR A 585 -28.81 -15.52 10.86
CA THR A 585 -28.91 -16.61 9.91
C THR A 585 -27.62 -17.41 9.97
N SER A 586 -27.63 -18.63 9.43
CA SER A 586 -26.40 -19.37 9.19
C SER A 586 -26.24 -19.59 7.70
N SER A 587 -25.00 -19.54 7.24
CA SER A 587 -24.63 -19.92 5.88
C SER A 587 -23.85 -21.22 5.93
N GLU A 588 -24.15 -22.15 5.03
CA GLU A 588 -23.39 -23.39 4.93
C GLU A 588 -22.16 -23.19 4.03
N ILE A 589 -20.96 -23.39 4.60
CA ILE A 589 -19.68 -23.32 3.90
C ILE A 589 -18.97 -24.66 4.07
N LEU A 590 -18.77 -25.39 2.96
CA LEU A 590 -18.12 -26.72 2.96
C LEU A 590 -18.71 -27.70 4.00
N GLY A 591 -20.04 -27.69 4.15
CA GLY A 591 -20.77 -28.54 5.10
C GLY A 591 -20.83 -28.01 6.55
N ASN A 592 -20.19 -26.88 6.85
CA ASN A 592 -20.22 -26.27 8.18
C ASN A 592 -21.20 -25.08 8.20
N LYS A 593 -22.03 -24.98 9.25
CA LYS A 593 -22.90 -23.81 9.48
C LYS A 593 -22.11 -22.68 10.12
N ILE A 594 -21.95 -21.58 9.39
CA ILE A 594 -21.25 -20.37 9.84
C ILE A 594 -22.28 -19.28 10.18
N PRO A 595 -22.19 -18.61 11.33
CA PRO A 595 -23.02 -17.45 11.67
C PRO A 595 -22.95 -16.35 10.60
N LYS A 596 -24.12 -15.81 10.24
CA LYS A 596 -24.25 -14.75 9.24
C LYS A 596 -25.08 -13.58 9.79
N VAL A 597 -24.52 -12.38 9.68
CA VAL A 597 -25.17 -11.11 10.08
C VAL A 597 -25.35 -10.22 8.86
N ILE A 598 -26.49 -9.54 8.76
CA ILE A 598 -26.75 -8.55 7.71
C ILE A 598 -26.65 -7.16 8.33
N LEU A 599 -25.77 -6.31 7.78
CA LEU A 599 -25.63 -4.92 8.21
C LEU A 599 -26.08 -3.97 7.10
N TYR A 600 -27.03 -3.10 7.43
CA TYR A 600 -27.51 -2.05 6.55
C TYR A 600 -26.65 -0.80 6.71
N ILE A 601 -26.03 -0.36 5.61
CA ILE A 601 -25.22 0.85 5.55
C ILE A 601 -26.12 2.02 5.16
N SER A 602 -26.08 3.09 5.94
CA SER A 602 -26.77 4.36 5.69
C SER A 602 -25.83 5.55 5.78
N SER A 603 -26.24 6.70 5.23
CA SER A 603 -25.46 7.94 5.31
C SER A 603 -25.34 8.39 6.77
N GLY A 604 -24.10 8.53 7.25
CA GLY A 604 -23.79 9.01 8.60
C GLY A 604 -23.41 7.92 9.60
N ARG A 605 -23.58 6.63 9.28
CA ARG A 605 -23.08 5.53 10.12
C ARG A 605 -21.73 5.03 9.61
N ASN A 606 -20.79 4.87 10.54
CA ASN A 606 -19.48 4.31 10.24
C ASN A 606 -19.59 2.78 10.09
N ALA A 607 -19.42 2.28 8.86
CA ALA A 607 -19.56 0.86 8.56
C ALA A 607 -18.55 -0.01 9.33
N ALA A 608 -17.31 0.45 9.50
CA ALA A 608 -16.29 -0.27 10.24
C ALA A 608 -16.67 -0.43 11.72
N ALA A 609 -17.18 0.64 12.35
CA ALA A 609 -17.68 0.58 13.72
C ALA A 609 -18.85 -0.41 13.87
N MET A 610 -19.79 -0.43 12.91
CA MET A 610 -20.91 -1.38 12.92
C MET A 610 -20.43 -2.83 12.81
N VAL A 611 -19.43 -3.08 11.96
CA VAL A 611 -18.78 -4.39 11.83
C VAL A 611 -18.11 -4.79 13.14
N GLU A 612 -17.34 -3.89 13.78
CA GLU A 612 -16.71 -4.16 15.08
C GLU A 612 -17.75 -4.52 16.15
N ILE A 613 -18.83 -3.74 16.26
CA ILE A 613 -19.92 -3.98 17.21
C ILE A 613 -20.57 -5.34 16.95
N ALA A 614 -20.83 -5.70 15.69
CA ALA A 614 -21.43 -6.99 15.34
C ALA A 614 -20.54 -8.17 15.76
N VAL A 615 -19.22 -8.04 15.56
CA VAL A 615 -18.24 -9.06 15.98
C VAL A 615 -18.15 -9.14 17.50
N MET A 616 -18.11 -8.01 18.20
CA MET A 616 -18.10 -7.97 19.66
C MET A 616 -19.35 -8.63 20.26
N ASN A 617 -20.53 -8.36 19.68
CA ASN A 617 -21.78 -8.96 20.15
C ASN A 617 -21.75 -10.49 20.00
N LEU A 618 -21.31 -11.00 18.85
CA LEU A 618 -21.20 -12.45 18.66
C LEU A 618 -20.13 -13.09 19.55
N MET A 619 -19.02 -12.39 19.79
CA MET A 619 -18.03 -12.83 20.76
C MET A 619 -18.64 -12.96 22.16
N ALA A 620 -19.44 -11.99 22.59
CA ALA A 620 -20.14 -12.04 23.87
C ALA A 620 -21.09 -13.26 23.93
N ILE A 621 -21.91 -13.48 22.89
CA ILE A 621 -22.83 -14.62 22.81
C ILE A 621 -22.07 -15.95 22.89
N MET A 622 -20.94 -16.08 22.16
CA MET A 622 -20.09 -17.27 22.19
C MET A 622 -19.42 -17.51 23.55
N LEU A 623 -19.17 -16.46 24.33
CA LEU A 623 -18.69 -16.54 25.71
C LEU A 623 -19.82 -16.78 26.73
N GLY A 624 -21.06 -16.95 26.27
CA GLY A 624 -22.24 -17.20 27.12
C GLY A 624 -22.93 -15.94 27.65
N HIS A 625 -22.54 -14.76 27.17
CA HIS A 625 -23.15 -13.48 27.51
C HIS A 625 -24.05 -13.02 26.36
N ASP A 626 -25.36 -13.25 26.47
CA ASP A 626 -26.36 -12.78 25.50
C ASP A 626 -26.97 -11.45 25.98
N PRO A 627 -26.59 -10.29 25.39
CA PRO A 627 -27.05 -8.99 25.85
C PRO A 627 -28.55 -8.78 25.68
N GLU A 628 -29.15 -9.36 24.64
CA GLU A 628 -30.58 -9.23 24.34
C GLU A 628 -31.40 -10.01 25.36
N LYS A 629 -30.98 -11.26 25.63
CA LYS A 629 -31.59 -12.06 26.70
C LYS A 629 -31.45 -11.40 28.07
N LEU A 630 -30.28 -10.84 28.38
CA LEU A 630 -30.05 -10.12 29.64
C LEU A 630 -30.91 -8.85 29.75
N TYR A 631 -31.09 -8.12 28.65
CA TYR A 631 -31.98 -6.96 28.60
C TYR A 631 -33.44 -7.38 28.81
N GLU A 632 -33.92 -8.41 28.13
CA GLU A 632 -35.28 -8.94 28.35
C GLU A 632 -35.50 -9.45 29.77
N GLU A 633 -34.54 -10.19 30.33
CA GLU A 633 -34.58 -10.64 31.73
C GLU A 633 -34.58 -9.46 32.70
N GLY A 634 -33.79 -8.41 32.42
CA GLY A 634 -33.78 -7.16 33.18
C GLY A 634 -35.13 -6.46 33.14
N MET A 635 -35.69 -6.26 31.94
CA MET A 635 -37.03 -5.69 31.74
C MET A 635 -38.11 -6.50 32.45
N LYS A 636 -37.98 -7.84 32.49
CA LYS A 636 -38.88 -8.74 33.24
C LYS A 636 -38.74 -8.62 34.75
N ARG A 637 -37.56 -8.26 35.27
CA ARG A 637 -37.27 -8.07 36.71
C ARG A 637 -37.64 -6.68 37.24
N MET A 638 -37.85 -5.71 36.34
CA MET A 638 -38.26 -4.35 36.70
C MET A 638 -39.68 -4.30 37.30
N THR A 639 -39.84 -3.49 38.33
CA THR A 639 -41.14 -3.18 38.93
C THR A 639 -42.01 -2.32 38.01
N GLU A 640 -43.31 -2.30 38.27
CA GLU A 640 -44.29 -1.56 37.46
C GLU A 640 -44.05 -0.03 37.47
N GLU A 641 -43.46 0.50 38.54
CA GLU A 641 -43.05 1.91 38.65
C GLU A 641 -41.78 2.22 37.83
N GLU A 642 -40.80 1.33 37.82
CA GLU A 642 -39.57 1.52 37.04
C GLU A 642 -39.82 1.42 35.53
N ARG A 643 -40.78 0.58 35.09
CA ARG A 643 -41.20 0.53 33.67
C ARG A 643 -41.85 1.82 33.20
N LYS A 644 -42.69 2.45 34.04
CA LYS A 644 -43.34 3.73 33.73
C LYS A 644 -42.35 4.89 33.58
N ILE A 645 -41.18 4.83 34.24
CA ILE A 645 -40.12 5.84 34.11
C ILE A 645 -39.33 5.67 32.80
N LEU A 646 -39.25 4.45 32.25
CA LEU A 646 -38.54 4.15 31.00
C LEU A 646 -39.40 4.38 29.75
N GLU A 647 -40.72 4.32 29.88
CA GLU A 647 -41.68 4.62 28.80
C GLU A 647 -42.07 6.11 28.71
N ALA A 648 -41.69 6.92 29.72
CA ALA A 648 -41.86 8.37 29.77
C ALA A 648 -40.64 9.10 29.22
#